data_AF-A0A521ZIJ7-F1
#
_entry.id   AF-A0A521ZIJ7-F1
#
_cell.length_a   1.000
_cell.length_b   1.000
_cell.length_c   1.000
_cell.angle_alpha   90.00
_cell.angle_beta   90.00
_cell.angle_gamma   90.00
#
_symmetry.space_group_name_H-M   'P 1'
#
loop_
_entity.id
_entity.type
_entity.pdbx_description
1 polymer ?
#
loop_
_entity_poly.entity_id
_entity_poly.type
_entity_poly.pdbx_seq_one_letter_code
_entity_poly.pdbx_strand_id
1 'polypeptide(L)'
;MTAIVICALGVAYAGGKRLGTKPPTTTADTTAPTTSVTSPASSDTVSGSVSVSVAAADNVGVSKVELYVNGTLSGTSTASPYSFTWDTTALADGTATLTSVAYDAAGNKSTSAAVSVNVLNTVATTPPTTTTTTTTTSSTSGSLDTSSMTLATNPLQTRALPDLNRIETPTAWNYQAEYPSRASCGASEGLVFEVGTGKAFATPRDVPWIRLLPCDVVKIYYRTEPYKDIVFLGARGDKGKYITIMGVPGTNGELPVFDGVNAVSPPATGTGMPPVFDGFGMFILSRPVNIGNGLTSAAYGYKPGYLHITGLKVQNARTPASYTNLSGAVTSWPAFTAGIYAAPAEHLAITNCELASNGIGFFIKSDQDYMAPAPDYLGNARQSRGLLVRNNYFHDNGIVGNTSLHNAYSEVIGSVYEYNYFGRPNGTSADNIKERSAGVIFRNNYIDGGMHAISLRDPESNGPYEAIQKDALGEDLVKYAFVYNNHFTQRGIDANGGILIGHGDGDFGAQMQYRYGKLFFYNNRVVSKYDYLMYGRDGAPLFEMLNYNRGTVVNALNNLFYAVSATSTGTPAPFALFFWGGVANFPTFVDGAGVTQPSNWINRYIETMPNYGNYASSPSNPNLYAGTKYDGTGHPNLIKQTNDPGFTDFVNGDYSLKSSSVFYTLKAPLPAEVTARSLTPSGDPVMGPFKAPALP
;
A
#
# COMPACT_ATOMS: atom_id res chain seq x y z
N MET A 1 49.76 -7.18 -37.89
CA MET A 1 50.65 -7.99 -37.02
C MET A 1 50.66 -7.37 -35.63
N THR A 2 50.29 -8.16 -34.61
CA THR A 2 50.75 -8.14 -33.19
C THR A 2 50.63 -6.81 -32.41
N ALA A 3 49.68 -6.58 -31.48
CA ALA A 3 49.35 -7.19 -30.17
C ALA A 3 50.14 -6.65 -28.95
N ILE A 4 49.44 -6.59 -27.79
CA ILE A 4 49.91 -6.59 -26.36
C ILE A 4 50.29 -5.21 -25.78
N VAL A 5 49.64 -4.59 -24.77
CA VAL A 5 49.22 -4.91 -23.35
C VAL A 5 50.08 -4.13 -22.33
N ILE A 6 49.38 -3.33 -21.50
CA ILE A 6 49.50 -3.00 -20.06
C ILE A 6 50.89 -2.94 -19.38
N CYS A 7 51.16 -1.84 -18.66
CA CYS A 7 51.85 -1.80 -17.35
C CYS A 7 51.55 -0.42 -16.68
N ALA A 8 50.68 -0.32 -15.67
CA ALA A 8 50.91 -0.50 -14.22
C ALA A 8 51.80 0.58 -13.56
N LEU A 9 51.27 1.26 -12.54
CA LEU A 9 52.01 1.85 -11.42
C LEU A 9 51.07 1.99 -10.19
N GLY A 10 51.13 1.02 -9.29
CA GLY A 10 51.15 1.27 -7.84
C GLY A 10 52.62 1.20 -7.39
N VAL A 11 53.10 1.65 -6.24
CA VAL A 11 52.56 1.83 -4.88
C VAL A 11 53.57 2.71 -4.11
N ALA A 12 53.16 3.50 -3.11
CA ALA A 12 53.83 3.61 -1.78
C ALA A 12 53.20 4.68 -0.87
N TYR A 13 52.95 4.28 0.38
CA TYR A 13 52.50 5.09 1.51
C TYR A 13 53.72 5.48 2.36
N ALA A 14 53.88 6.75 2.76
CA ALA A 14 54.72 7.15 3.90
C ALA A 14 54.40 8.59 4.37
N GLY A 15 54.24 8.77 5.68
CA GLY A 15 54.54 10.04 6.37
C GLY A 15 53.33 10.92 6.72
N GLY A 16 52.84 10.78 7.95
CA GLY A 16 51.77 11.61 8.49
C GLY A 16 52.19 13.07 8.75
N LYS A 17 51.27 13.98 8.44
CA LYS A 17 50.86 15.15 9.26
C LYS A 17 49.52 15.63 8.71
N ARG A 18 48.45 15.49 9.51
CA ARG A 18 47.13 16.06 9.20
C ARG A 18 47.25 17.59 9.18
N LEU A 19 47.11 18.20 8.01
CA LEU A 19 46.76 19.61 7.89
C LEU A 19 45.31 19.74 8.39
N GLY A 20 45.12 20.42 9.52
CA GLY A 20 43.79 20.69 10.06
C GLY A 20 43.02 21.60 9.11
N THR A 21 41.93 21.11 8.54
CA THR A 21 40.92 21.95 7.92
C THR A 21 40.09 22.59 9.04
N LYS A 22 40.14 23.92 9.09
CA LYS A 22 39.31 24.77 9.95
C LYS A 22 37.83 24.33 9.83
N PRO A 23 37.09 24.11 10.94
CA PRO A 23 35.66 23.84 10.86
C PRO A 23 34.95 25.01 10.17
N PRO A 24 33.92 24.77 9.34
CA PRO A 24 33.13 25.84 8.79
C PRO A 24 32.52 26.63 9.94
N THR A 25 32.80 27.92 10.01
CA THR A 25 32.10 28.85 10.90
C THR A 25 30.67 28.96 10.41
N THR A 26 29.74 28.26 11.08
CA THR A 26 28.31 28.38 10.86
C THR A 26 27.88 29.79 11.25
N THR A 27 27.63 30.65 10.27
CA THR A 27 26.89 31.90 10.49
C THR A 27 25.54 31.56 11.12
N ALA A 28 25.18 32.24 12.21
CA ALA A 28 23.89 32.05 12.86
C ALA A 28 22.76 32.35 11.88
N ASP A 29 21.75 31.48 11.83
CA ASP A 29 20.58 31.68 10.97
C ASP A 29 19.64 32.71 11.61
N THR A 30 19.36 33.78 10.87
CA THR A 30 18.53 34.91 11.32
C THR A 30 17.28 35.09 10.48
N THR A 31 17.03 34.19 9.51
CA THR A 31 15.89 34.31 8.61
C THR A 31 14.73 33.51 9.19
N ALA A 32 13.55 34.12 9.26
CA ALA A 32 12.37 33.41 9.74
C ALA A 32 11.74 32.54 8.63
N PRO A 33 11.16 31.38 8.97
CA PRO A 33 10.37 30.58 8.04
C PRO A 33 9.24 31.36 7.38
N THR A 34 8.72 30.85 6.27
CA THR A 34 7.43 31.23 5.68
C THR A 34 6.39 30.19 6.01
N THR A 35 5.12 30.57 6.21
CA THR A 35 4.03 29.61 6.45
C THR A 35 2.66 30.10 5.98
N SER A 36 1.83 29.18 5.49
CA SER A 36 0.44 29.44 5.07
C SER A 36 -0.44 28.20 5.21
N VAL A 37 -1.65 28.37 5.74
CA VAL A 37 -2.70 27.34 5.68
C VAL A 37 -3.21 27.23 4.24
N THR A 38 -3.10 26.04 3.64
CA THR A 38 -3.46 25.78 2.23
C THR A 38 -4.79 25.05 2.06
N SER A 39 -5.29 24.41 3.11
CA SER A 39 -6.60 23.79 3.19
C SER A 39 -7.00 23.69 4.66
N PRO A 40 -8.29 23.88 5.03
CA PRO A 40 -9.37 24.41 4.20
C PRO A 40 -9.07 25.83 3.68
N ALA A 41 -9.72 26.24 2.59
CA ALA A 41 -9.60 27.59 2.03
C ALA A 41 -10.52 28.57 2.78
N SER A 42 -10.28 29.88 2.60
CA SER A 42 -11.13 30.89 3.22
C SER A 42 -12.58 30.75 2.75
N SER A 43 -13.50 30.86 3.71
CA SER A 43 -14.95 30.70 3.56
C SER A 43 -15.45 29.28 3.33
N ASP A 44 -14.57 28.27 3.37
CA ASP A 44 -14.99 26.87 3.32
C ASP A 44 -15.92 26.56 4.50
N THR A 45 -16.93 25.74 4.25
CA THR A 45 -17.77 25.18 5.31
C THR A 45 -17.21 23.84 5.75
N VAL A 46 -16.96 23.70 7.05
CA VAL A 46 -16.29 22.55 7.65
C VAL A 46 -17.14 21.97 8.77
N SER A 47 -17.08 20.65 8.95
CA SER A 47 -17.84 19.93 9.99
C SER A 47 -17.14 18.62 10.32
N GLY A 48 -17.39 18.08 11.52
CA GLY A 48 -16.74 16.86 11.98
C GLY A 48 -15.22 16.98 12.06
N SER A 49 -14.50 15.97 11.56
CA SER A 49 -13.03 15.94 11.55
C SER A 49 -12.48 16.51 10.24
N VAL A 50 -11.71 17.59 10.33
CA VAL A 50 -11.24 18.40 9.22
C VAL A 50 -9.72 18.26 9.08
N SER A 51 -9.24 17.89 7.90
CA SER A 51 -7.80 17.89 7.61
C SER A 51 -7.35 19.30 7.24
N VAL A 52 -6.44 19.87 8.04
CA VAL A 52 -5.84 21.18 7.81
C VAL A 52 -4.42 20.98 7.28
N SER A 53 -4.16 21.47 6.07
CA SER A 53 -2.85 21.43 5.42
C SER A 53 -2.15 22.77 5.54
N VAL A 54 -0.85 22.74 5.83
CA VAL A 54 0.00 23.93 5.98
C VAL A 54 1.24 23.78 5.11
N ALA A 55 1.52 24.79 4.30
CA ALA A 55 2.82 24.95 3.67
C ALA A 55 3.75 25.73 4.60
N ALA A 56 5.00 25.27 4.75
CA ALA A 56 6.05 26.04 5.40
C ALA A 56 7.41 25.73 4.78
N ALA A 57 8.24 26.76 4.63
CA ALA A 57 9.58 26.68 4.04
C ALA A 57 10.52 27.69 4.67
N ASP A 58 11.81 27.38 4.70
CA ASP A 58 12.86 28.19 5.29
C ASP A 58 14.18 27.99 4.51
N ASN A 59 15.14 28.92 4.62
CA ASN A 59 16.44 28.84 3.94
C ASN A 59 17.36 27.75 4.47
N VAL A 60 17.24 27.36 5.75
CA VAL A 60 17.97 26.23 6.34
C VAL A 60 17.04 25.07 6.60
N GLY A 61 15.88 25.34 7.20
CA GLY A 61 14.87 24.31 7.42
C GLY A 61 13.88 24.66 8.54
N VAL A 62 12.66 24.21 8.35
CA VAL A 62 11.59 24.36 9.35
C VAL A 62 11.71 23.20 10.35
N SER A 63 11.83 23.51 11.64
CA SER A 63 11.91 22.55 12.74
C SER A 63 10.54 22.05 13.17
N LYS A 64 9.52 22.91 13.18
CA LYS A 64 8.13 22.56 13.47
C LYS A 64 7.14 23.60 12.95
N VAL A 65 5.90 23.17 12.77
CA VAL A 65 4.74 23.99 12.46
C VAL A 65 3.66 23.71 13.49
N GLU A 66 3.08 24.76 14.05
CA GLU A 66 1.94 24.71 14.96
C GLU A 66 0.69 25.22 14.25
N LEU A 67 -0.44 24.55 14.42
CA LEU A 67 -1.75 25.01 13.96
C LEU A 67 -2.54 25.57 15.14
N TYR A 68 -3.13 26.74 14.95
CA TYR A 68 -4.02 27.38 15.91
C TYR A 68 -5.42 27.54 15.31
N VAL A 69 -6.43 27.25 16.12
CA VAL A 69 -7.86 27.43 15.83
C VAL A 69 -8.41 28.44 16.84
N ASN A 70 -8.97 29.55 16.36
CA ASN A 70 -9.46 30.65 17.21
C ASN A 70 -8.42 31.11 18.26
N GLY A 71 -7.14 31.12 17.88
CA GLY A 71 -6.02 31.49 18.75
C GLY A 71 -5.57 30.40 19.74
N THR A 72 -6.22 29.22 19.75
CA THR A 72 -5.84 28.09 20.60
C THR A 72 -5.04 27.06 19.82
N LEU A 73 -3.93 26.58 20.37
CA LEU A 73 -3.10 25.56 19.72
C LEU A 73 -3.90 24.26 19.53
N SER A 74 -4.08 23.87 18.28
CA SER A 74 -4.80 22.64 17.89
C SER A 74 -3.86 21.48 17.61
N GLY A 75 -2.60 21.72 17.23
CA GLY A 75 -1.63 20.65 17.00
C GLY A 75 -0.25 21.16 16.57
N THR A 76 0.74 20.26 16.60
CA THR A 76 2.12 20.52 16.18
C THR A 76 2.60 19.42 15.24
N SER A 77 3.24 19.79 14.14
CA SER A 77 3.88 18.87 13.19
C SER A 77 5.35 19.25 12.99
N THR A 78 6.25 18.27 13.03
CA THR A 78 7.71 18.48 12.89
C THR A 78 8.25 17.97 11.56
N ALA A 79 7.38 17.56 10.63
CA ALA A 79 7.78 17.02 9.33
C ALA A 79 6.84 17.49 8.22
N SER A 80 7.41 17.90 7.09
CA SER A 80 6.68 18.22 5.87
C SER A 80 6.25 16.94 5.13
N PRO A 81 5.03 16.85 4.55
CA PRO A 81 3.99 17.89 4.51
C PRO A 81 3.33 18.10 5.88
N TYR A 82 3.16 19.36 6.28
CA TYR A 82 2.55 19.69 7.57
C TYR A 82 1.03 19.59 7.46
N SER A 83 0.45 18.58 8.08
CA SER A 83 -1.00 18.41 8.18
C SER A 83 -1.44 18.17 9.61
N PHE A 84 -2.69 18.54 9.89
CA PHE A 84 -3.32 18.45 11.20
C PHE A 84 -4.73 17.92 11.03
N THR A 85 -5.20 17.14 12.00
CA THR A 85 -6.60 16.78 12.11
C THR A 85 -7.26 17.69 13.15
N TRP A 86 -8.22 18.49 12.71
CA TRP A 86 -8.98 19.41 13.55
C TRP A 86 -10.42 18.90 13.71
N ASP A 87 -10.77 18.52 14.93
CA ASP A 87 -12.14 18.15 15.29
C ASP A 87 -12.98 19.43 15.54
N THR A 88 -13.97 19.65 14.70
CA THR A 88 -14.89 20.78 14.80
C THR A 88 -16.10 20.49 15.67
N THR A 89 -16.37 19.23 16.06
CA THR A 89 -17.62 18.82 16.73
C THR A 89 -17.85 19.49 18.09
N ALA A 90 -16.78 19.95 18.74
CA ALA A 90 -16.84 20.67 20.01
C ALA A 90 -16.96 22.20 19.87
N LEU A 91 -16.90 22.74 18.64
CA LEU A 91 -17.08 24.16 18.36
C LEU A 91 -18.55 24.47 18.05
N ALA A 92 -19.00 25.64 18.50
CA ALA A 92 -20.29 26.17 18.07
C ALA A 92 -20.27 26.49 16.57
N ASP A 93 -21.42 26.32 15.93
CA ASP A 93 -21.60 26.70 14.53
C ASP A 93 -21.33 28.20 14.34
N GLY A 94 -20.62 28.53 13.27
CA GLY A 94 -20.18 29.90 12.98
C GLY A 94 -18.73 29.97 12.53
N THR A 95 -18.20 31.19 12.41
CA THR A 95 -16.86 31.40 11.87
C THR A 95 -15.77 30.94 12.84
N ALA A 96 -14.83 30.11 12.35
CA ALA A 96 -13.60 29.76 13.03
C ALA A 96 -12.39 30.25 12.21
N THR A 97 -11.33 30.65 12.90
CA THR A 97 -10.11 31.20 12.28
C THR A 97 -8.93 30.26 12.47
N LEU A 98 -8.29 29.89 11.37
CA LEU A 98 -7.08 29.06 11.33
C LEU A 98 -5.84 29.92 11.08
N THR A 99 -4.79 29.69 11.85
CA THR A 99 -3.46 30.29 11.64
C THR A 99 -2.39 29.24 11.91
N SER A 100 -1.30 29.23 11.14
CA SER A 100 -0.12 28.41 11.43
C SER A 100 1.04 29.24 11.94
N VAL A 101 1.91 28.65 12.77
CA VAL A 101 3.18 29.23 13.21
C VAL A 101 4.30 28.26 12.88
N ALA A 102 5.24 28.66 12.02
CA ALA A 102 6.41 27.85 11.67
C ALA A 102 7.64 28.33 12.44
N TYR A 103 8.50 27.40 12.83
CA TYR A 103 9.72 27.60 13.59
C TYR A 103 10.89 26.97 12.86
N ASP A 104 12.09 27.53 12.95
CA ASP A 104 13.33 26.90 12.53
C ASP A 104 14.12 26.33 13.74
N ALA A 105 15.32 25.81 13.51
CA ALA A 105 16.20 25.30 14.57
C ALA A 105 16.99 26.40 15.31
N ALA A 106 17.05 27.62 14.76
CA ALA A 106 17.74 28.78 15.34
C ALA A 106 16.83 29.61 16.26
N GLY A 107 15.52 29.31 16.30
CA GLY A 107 14.53 29.98 17.12
C GLY A 107 13.75 31.08 16.40
N ASN A 108 13.97 31.30 15.09
CA ASN A 108 13.15 32.23 14.31
C ASN A 108 11.77 31.60 14.05
N LYS A 109 10.74 32.44 13.98
CA LYS A 109 9.37 32.00 13.72
C LYS A 109 8.57 33.01 12.92
N SER A 110 7.57 32.52 12.19
CA SER A 110 6.57 33.36 11.52
C SER A 110 5.17 32.79 11.70
N THR A 111 4.17 33.64 11.54
CA THR A 111 2.75 33.28 11.61
C THR A 111 2.09 33.52 10.25
N SER A 112 1.23 32.62 9.81
CA SER A 112 0.50 32.77 8.54
C SER A 112 -0.54 33.88 8.60
N ALA A 113 -1.03 34.29 7.43
CA ALA A 113 -2.33 34.95 7.36
C ALA A 113 -3.43 34.04 7.95
N ALA A 114 -4.46 34.68 8.52
CA ALA A 114 -5.62 34.00 9.07
C ALA A 114 -6.55 33.49 7.95
N VAL A 115 -6.97 32.23 8.03
CA VAL A 115 -7.98 31.62 7.16
C VAL A 115 -9.27 31.47 7.94
N SER A 116 -10.31 32.22 7.56
CA SER A 116 -11.63 32.13 8.19
C SER A 116 -12.46 31.05 7.50
N VAL A 117 -13.03 30.11 8.24
CA VAL A 117 -13.91 29.04 7.74
C VAL A 117 -15.23 29.06 8.52
N ASN A 118 -16.28 28.48 7.95
CA ASN A 118 -17.59 28.36 8.58
C ASN A 118 -17.77 26.95 9.18
N VAL A 119 -17.80 26.84 10.49
CA VAL A 119 -18.11 25.57 11.18
C VAL A 119 -19.62 25.36 11.16
N LEU A 120 -20.07 24.20 10.69
CA LEU A 120 -21.48 23.82 10.64
C LEU A 120 -21.68 22.37 11.14
N ASN A 121 -21.83 22.20 12.44
CA ASN A 121 -22.04 20.90 13.09
C ASN A 121 -23.52 20.56 13.29
N THR A 122 -24.44 21.53 13.19
CA THR A 122 -25.88 21.24 13.31
C THR A 122 -26.53 20.96 11.96
N VAL A 123 -27.21 19.81 11.85
CA VAL A 123 -28.13 19.53 10.74
C VAL A 123 -29.44 20.25 11.07
N ALA A 124 -29.82 21.25 10.27
CA ALA A 124 -31.10 21.94 10.44
C ALA A 124 -32.26 20.94 10.28
N THR A 125 -32.93 20.59 11.37
CA THR A 125 -34.19 19.84 11.33
C THR A 125 -35.34 20.82 11.11
N THR A 126 -35.74 21.04 9.87
CA THR A 126 -37.06 21.61 9.56
C THR A 126 -37.92 20.59 8.80
N PRO A 127 -39.14 20.27 9.29
CA PRO A 127 -40.08 19.37 8.61
C PRO A 127 -40.46 19.88 7.20
N PRO A 128 -40.66 19.00 6.20
CA PRO A 128 -41.06 19.44 4.88
C PRO A 128 -42.49 19.99 4.91
N THR A 129 -42.65 21.26 4.53
CA THR A 129 -43.96 21.87 4.27
C THR A 129 -44.30 21.66 2.80
N THR A 130 -45.34 20.90 2.53
CA THR A 130 -45.88 20.62 1.19
C THR A 130 -46.38 21.92 0.56
N THR A 131 -45.73 22.40 -0.50
CA THR A 131 -46.26 23.48 -1.35
C THR A 131 -46.60 22.92 -2.72
N THR A 132 -47.90 22.71 -2.92
CA THR A 132 -48.51 22.33 -4.20
C THR A 132 -48.32 23.47 -5.19
N THR A 133 -47.61 23.23 -6.30
CA THR A 133 -47.55 24.17 -7.42
C THR A 133 -48.29 23.56 -8.60
N THR A 134 -49.45 24.11 -8.93
CA THR A 134 -50.27 23.75 -10.10
C THR A 134 -49.60 24.22 -11.38
N THR A 135 -49.20 23.29 -12.24
CA THR A 135 -48.82 23.56 -13.64
C THR A 135 -50.06 23.48 -14.53
N THR A 136 -50.44 24.63 -15.10
CA THR A 136 -51.41 24.74 -16.18
C THR A 136 -50.82 24.22 -17.48
N THR A 137 -51.52 23.26 -18.11
CA THR A 137 -51.25 22.76 -19.45
C THR A 137 -51.73 23.76 -20.50
N SER A 138 -50.86 24.18 -21.41
CA SER A 138 -51.24 24.73 -22.71
C SER A 138 -50.75 23.79 -23.81
N SER A 139 -51.68 23.05 -24.39
CA SER A 139 -51.49 22.21 -25.56
C SER A 139 -51.27 23.08 -26.80
N THR A 140 -50.16 22.89 -27.49
CA THR A 140 -50.05 23.21 -28.92
C THR A 140 -49.54 21.98 -29.63
N SER A 141 -50.38 21.42 -30.50
CA SER A 141 -50.08 20.31 -31.39
C SER A 141 -49.06 20.75 -32.44
N GLY A 142 -47.84 20.24 -32.35
CA GLY A 142 -46.85 20.28 -33.42
C GLY A 142 -46.39 18.85 -33.68
N SER A 143 -46.70 18.33 -34.86
CA SER A 143 -46.26 17.02 -35.35
C SER A 143 -44.74 16.90 -35.23
N LEU A 144 -44.25 15.97 -34.40
CA LEU A 144 -42.83 15.64 -34.32
C LEU A 144 -42.46 14.78 -35.53
N ASP A 145 -41.73 15.38 -36.44
CA ASP A 145 -40.96 14.69 -37.47
C ASP A 145 -39.86 13.85 -36.80
N THR A 146 -39.97 12.52 -36.92
CA THR A 146 -39.04 11.55 -36.33
C THR A 146 -37.79 11.30 -37.18
N SER A 147 -37.34 12.27 -37.97
CA SER A 147 -36.16 12.11 -38.82
C SER A 147 -35.06 13.14 -38.55
N SER A 148 -34.64 13.32 -37.28
CA SER A 148 -33.28 13.81 -36.91
C SER A 148 -33.04 13.99 -35.40
N MET A 149 -33.61 13.17 -34.51
CA MET A 149 -33.07 13.07 -33.15
C MET A 149 -31.77 12.27 -33.17
N THR A 150 -30.68 12.95 -33.52
CA THR A 150 -29.37 12.56 -32.97
C THR A 150 -29.48 12.71 -31.46
N LEU A 151 -29.22 11.63 -30.71
CA LEU A 151 -28.97 11.75 -29.27
C LEU A 151 -27.98 12.91 -29.09
N ALA A 152 -28.32 13.91 -28.30
CA ALA A 152 -27.37 14.92 -27.88
C ALA A 152 -26.26 14.19 -27.11
N THR A 153 -25.18 13.81 -27.80
CA THR A 153 -23.98 13.24 -27.21
C THR A 153 -23.49 14.23 -26.17
N ASN A 154 -23.43 13.82 -24.91
CA ASN A 154 -22.87 14.64 -23.85
C ASN A 154 -21.47 15.09 -24.30
N PRO A 155 -21.15 16.39 -24.37
CA PRO A 155 -19.84 16.87 -24.84
C PRO A 155 -18.67 16.30 -24.02
N LEU A 156 -18.92 15.80 -22.80
CA LEU A 156 -17.94 15.08 -22.00
C LEU A 156 -17.57 13.69 -22.57
N GLN A 157 -18.41 13.07 -23.40
CA GLN A 157 -18.16 11.76 -24.02
C GLN A 157 -17.32 11.84 -25.31
N THR A 158 -17.18 13.02 -25.94
CA THR A 158 -16.51 13.21 -27.23
C THR A 158 -15.08 13.78 -27.13
N ARG A 159 -14.49 13.77 -25.93
CA ARG A 159 -13.14 14.30 -25.66
C ARG A 159 -12.04 13.58 -26.44
N ALA A 160 -10.94 14.26 -26.78
CA ALA A 160 -9.79 13.62 -27.43
C ALA A 160 -9.21 12.46 -26.60
N LEU A 161 -8.59 11.48 -27.26
CA LEU A 161 -7.85 10.42 -26.57
C LEU A 161 -6.59 11.01 -25.92
N PRO A 162 -6.09 10.41 -24.82
CA PRO A 162 -4.74 10.68 -24.32
C PRO A 162 -3.69 10.32 -25.38
N ASP A 163 -2.44 10.75 -25.15
CA ASP A 163 -1.31 10.31 -25.97
C ASP A 163 -1.05 8.80 -25.78
N LEU A 164 -1.63 8.00 -26.67
CA LEU A 164 -1.53 6.54 -26.66
C LEU A 164 -0.17 6.01 -27.13
N ASN A 165 0.75 6.89 -27.54
CA ASN A 165 2.12 6.53 -27.89
C ASN A 165 3.11 6.79 -26.74
N ARG A 166 2.64 7.37 -25.63
CA ARG A 166 3.49 7.70 -24.48
C ARG A 166 4.01 6.45 -23.78
N ILE A 167 5.33 6.30 -23.78
CA ILE A 167 6.07 5.32 -23.00
C ILE A 167 6.97 6.06 -22.02
N GLU A 168 6.83 5.75 -20.74
CA GLU A 168 7.59 6.41 -19.69
C GLU A 168 9.02 5.87 -19.62
N THR A 169 9.98 6.77 -19.46
CA THR A 169 11.37 6.39 -19.18
C THR A 169 11.50 6.12 -17.69
N PRO A 170 11.86 4.89 -17.26
CA PRO A 170 11.88 4.58 -15.84
C PRO A 170 13.00 5.33 -15.11
N THR A 171 12.73 5.69 -13.86
CA THR A 171 13.73 6.25 -12.93
C THR A 171 14.04 5.25 -11.81
N ALA A 172 15.23 5.35 -11.21
CA ALA A 172 15.58 4.53 -10.05
C ALA A 172 14.57 4.76 -8.91
N TRP A 173 14.16 3.67 -8.25
CA TRP A 173 13.24 3.76 -7.12
C TRP A 173 13.96 4.30 -5.88
N ASN A 174 13.32 5.24 -5.18
CA ASN A 174 13.90 5.97 -4.06
C ASN A 174 13.32 5.58 -2.70
N TYR A 175 12.70 4.39 -2.60
CA TYR A 175 12.10 3.85 -1.38
C TYR A 175 10.88 4.60 -0.83
N GLN A 176 10.46 5.68 -1.46
CA GLN A 176 9.25 6.39 -1.11
C GLN A 176 8.16 5.99 -2.09
N ALA A 177 6.98 5.66 -1.57
CA ALA A 177 5.80 5.66 -2.43
C ALA A 177 5.45 7.11 -2.76
N GLU A 178 5.26 7.40 -4.04
CA GLU A 178 4.63 8.64 -4.45
C GLU A 178 3.18 8.61 -3.96
N TYR A 179 2.85 9.47 -2.99
CA TYR A 179 1.46 9.67 -2.64
C TYR A 179 0.77 10.36 -3.82
N PRO A 180 -0.41 9.88 -4.26
CA PRO A 180 -1.10 10.45 -5.40
C PRO A 180 -1.36 11.94 -5.19
N SER A 181 -0.94 12.75 -6.15
CA SER A 181 -0.99 14.20 -6.05
C SER A 181 -1.63 14.82 -7.29
N ARG A 182 -2.40 15.88 -7.04
CA ARG A 182 -2.93 16.80 -8.06
C ARG A 182 -2.41 18.22 -7.85
N ALA A 183 -1.30 18.38 -7.10
CA ALA A 183 -0.74 19.68 -6.75
C ALA A 183 -0.23 20.46 -7.97
N SER A 184 0.12 19.77 -9.06
CA SER A 184 0.58 20.40 -10.30
C SER A 184 -0.57 20.74 -11.26
N CYS A 185 -1.82 20.47 -10.89
CA CYS A 185 -2.98 20.79 -11.71
C CYS A 185 -3.29 22.28 -11.68
N GLY A 186 -3.45 22.89 -12.85
CA GLY A 186 -3.99 24.25 -12.94
C GLY A 186 -5.43 24.33 -12.41
N ALA A 187 -5.86 25.52 -11.96
CA ALA A 187 -7.20 25.72 -11.39
C ALA A 187 -8.36 25.32 -12.32
N SER A 188 -8.14 25.35 -13.64
CA SER A 188 -9.09 24.94 -14.67
C SER A 188 -8.62 23.70 -15.45
N GLU A 189 -7.61 22.98 -14.94
CA GLU A 189 -7.07 21.78 -15.57
C GLU A 189 -7.77 20.53 -15.03
N GLY A 190 -8.11 19.62 -15.95
CA GLY A 190 -8.87 18.42 -15.63
C GLY A 190 -10.37 18.69 -15.50
N LEU A 191 -11.16 17.65 -15.73
CA LEU A 191 -12.61 17.67 -15.62
C LEU A 191 -13.06 16.87 -14.39
N VAL A 192 -14.24 17.20 -13.88
CA VAL A 192 -14.91 16.43 -12.82
C VAL A 192 -16.09 15.68 -13.43
N PHE A 193 -16.04 14.35 -13.36
CA PHE A 193 -17.11 13.46 -13.79
C PHE A 193 -17.88 12.99 -12.56
N GLU A 194 -19.12 13.46 -12.41
CA GLU A 194 -19.97 13.08 -11.27
C GLU A 194 -20.89 11.93 -11.64
N VAL A 195 -20.80 10.83 -10.90
CA VAL A 195 -21.54 9.59 -11.14
C VAL A 195 -22.46 9.30 -9.97
N GLY A 196 -23.73 9.01 -10.24
CA GLY A 196 -24.72 8.60 -9.24
C GLY A 196 -26.12 9.16 -9.51
N THR A 197 -27.04 8.90 -8.58
CA THR A 197 -28.44 9.34 -8.71
C THR A 197 -28.53 10.86 -8.86
N GLY A 198 -29.12 11.33 -9.95
CA GLY A 198 -29.29 12.76 -10.25
C GLY A 198 -28.00 13.49 -10.64
N LYS A 199 -26.90 12.77 -10.91
CA LYS A 199 -25.64 13.35 -11.41
C LYS A 199 -25.58 13.32 -12.94
N ALA A 200 -24.58 13.99 -13.50
CA ALA A 200 -24.36 14.06 -14.95
C ALA A 200 -24.20 12.68 -15.60
N PHE A 201 -23.65 11.71 -14.86
CA PHE A 201 -23.59 10.30 -15.25
C PHE A 201 -24.40 9.47 -14.27
N ALA A 202 -25.38 8.71 -14.75
CA ALA A 202 -26.22 7.88 -13.88
C ALA A 202 -25.47 6.62 -13.40
N THR A 203 -24.55 6.12 -14.22
CA THR A 203 -23.75 4.91 -13.99
C THR A 203 -22.30 5.13 -14.42
N PRO A 204 -21.34 4.42 -13.78
CA PRO A 204 -19.95 4.35 -14.23
C PRO A 204 -19.79 3.97 -15.71
N ARG A 205 -20.72 3.22 -16.32
CA ARG A 205 -20.62 2.82 -17.74
C ARG A 205 -20.56 4.01 -18.69
N ASP A 206 -21.17 5.15 -18.31
CA ASP A 206 -21.27 6.32 -19.18
C ASP A 206 -20.03 7.24 -19.12
N VAL A 207 -19.13 6.99 -18.15
CA VAL A 207 -17.87 7.72 -18.01
C VAL A 207 -16.91 7.31 -19.14
N PRO A 208 -16.26 8.27 -19.80
CA PRO A 208 -15.36 7.97 -20.92
C PRO A 208 -13.96 7.55 -20.40
N TRP A 209 -13.88 6.41 -19.72
CA TRP A 209 -12.72 5.97 -18.94
C TRP A 209 -11.37 5.98 -19.67
N ILE A 210 -11.35 5.61 -20.95
CA ILE A 210 -10.13 5.64 -21.78
C ILE A 210 -9.72 7.07 -22.23
N ARG A 211 -10.66 8.03 -22.16
CA ARG A 211 -10.45 9.44 -22.54
C ARG A 211 -10.20 10.35 -21.34
N LEU A 212 -10.01 9.78 -20.15
CA LEU A 212 -9.54 10.54 -19.01
C LEU A 212 -8.11 11.05 -19.29
N LEU A 213 -7.82 12.26 -18.86
CA LEU A 213 -6.54 12.97 -19.04
C LEU A 213 -6.01 13.37 -17.66
N PRO A 214 -4.71 13.73 -17.56
CA PRO A 214 -4.14 14.27 -16.31
C PRO A 214 -5.04 15.30 -15.64
N CYS A 215 -5.05 15.27 -14.30
CA CYS A 215 -5.89 16.11 -13.44
C CYS A 215 -7.39 15.79 -13.39
N ASP A 216 -7.92 14.90 -14.22
CA ASP A 216 -9.34 14.54 -14.13
C ASP A 216 -9.69 13.86 -12.80
N VAL A 217 -10.94 14.06 -12.38
CA VAL A 217 -11.52 13.40 -11.20
C VAL A 217 -12.84 12.75 -11.57
N VAL A 218 -12.99 11.47 -11.26
CA VAL A 218 -14.28 10.78 -11.31
C VAL A 218 -14.79 10.63 -9.88
N LYS A 219 -15.87 11.34 -9.56
CA LYS A 219 -16.56 11.27 -8.26
C LYS A 219 -17.70 10.28 -8.36
N ILE A 220 -17.58 9.15 -7.68
CA ILE A 220 -18.64 8.14 -7.57
C ILE A 220 -19.41 8.42 -6.28
N TYR A 221 -20.65 8.89 -6.37
CA TYR A 221 -21.46 9.18 -5.19
C TYR A 221 -22.08 7.91 -4.61
N TYR A 222 -22.15 7.83 -3.28
CA TYR A 222 -22.89 6.78 -2.62
C TYR A 222 -24.35 6.80 -3.05
N ARG A 223 -24.91 5.60 -3.17
CA ARG A 223 -26.34 5.36 -3.32
C ARG A 223 -26.65 3.99 -2.72
N THR A 224 -27.91 3.77 -2.33
CA THR A 224 -28.36 2.52 -1.71
C THR A 224 -28.15 1.31 -2.63
N GLU A 225 -28.45 1.46 -3.91
CA GLU A 225 -28.27 0.39 -4.90
C GLU A 225 -26.83 0.32 -5.41
N PRO A 226 -26.12 -0.81 -5.29
CA PRO A 226 -24.75 -0.92 -5.77
C PRO A 226 -24.59 -0.59 -7.26
N TYR A 227 -23.41 -0.14 -7.65
CA TYR A 227 -22.98 -0.06 -9.04
C TYR A 227 -22.67 -1.47 -9.56
N LYS A 228 -23.11 -1.76 -10.78
CA LYS A 228 -22.99 -3.09 -11.41
C LYS A 228 -22.02 -3.07 -12.59
N ASP A 229 -21.38 -1.94 -12.83
CA ASP A 229 -20.62 -1.70 -14.05
C ASP A 229 -19.16 -2.08 -13.83
N ILE A 230 -18.68 -3.03 -14.62
CA ILE A 230 -17.26 -3.34 -14.69
C ILE A 230 -16.57 -2.17 -15.39
N VAL A 231 -15.51 -1.66 -14.77
CA VAL A 231 -14.76 -0.48 -15.23
C VAL A 231 -13.48 -0.93 -15.91
N PHE A 232 -13.29 -0.52 -17.17
CA PHE A 232 -12.01 -0.62 -17.85
C PHE A 232 -11.31 0.73 -17.88
N LEU A 233 -10.13 0.82 -17.25
CA LEU A 233 -9.35 2.04 -17.11
C LEU A 233 -8.03 1.93 -17.89
N GLY A 234 -8.05 2.44 -19.13
CA GLY A 234 -6.89 2.49 -20.02
C GLY A 234 -6.14 3.84 -20.04
N ALA A 235 -6.60 4.81 -19.27
CA ALA A 235 -6.06 6.17 -19.26
C ALA A 235 -4.80 6.32 -18.37
N ARG A 236 -4.11 7.45 -18.54
CA ARG A 236 -2.88 7.77 -17.82
C ARG A 236 -2.84 9.26 -17.47
N GLY A 237 -2.46 9.55 -16.22
CA GLY A 237 -2.15 10.90 -15.74
C GLY A 237 -0.66 11.26 -15.92
N ASP A 238 -0.21 12.25 -15.16
CA ASP A 238 1.20 12.64 -15.03
C ASP A 238 1.63 12.72 -13.57
N LYS A 239 2.95 12.74 -13.36
CA LYS A 239 3.54 13.04 -12.05
C LYS A 239 2.99 14.35 -11.49
N GLY A 240 2.40 14.29 -10.30
CA GLY A 240 1.71 15.43 -9.67
C GLY A 240 0.39 15.87 -10.30
N LYS A 241 -0.12 15.13 -11.29
CA LYS A 241 -1.40 15.34 -11.99
C LYS A 241 -2.17 14.03 -12.16
N TYR A 242 -2.36 13.33 -11.05
CA TYR A 242 -3.04 12.04 -11.04
C TYR A 242 -4.47 12.16 -11.58
N ILE A 243 -4.91 11.10 -12.25
CA ILE A 243 -6.34 10.86 -12.47
C ILE A 243 -6.87 10.21 -11.19
N THR A 244 -7.89 10.81 -10.58
CA THR A 244 -8.45 10.34 -9.32
C THR A 244 -9.86 9.80 -9.49
N ILE A 245 -10.05 8.53 -9.19
CA ILE A 245 -11.35 7.86 -9.07
C ILE A 245 -11.65 7.79 -7.59
N MET A 246 -12.57 8.63 -7.13
CA MET A 246 -12.89 8.76 -5.71
C MET A 246 -14.35 8.45 -5.42
N GLY A 247 -14.59 7.67 -4.37
CA GLY A 247 -15.91 7.58 -3.79
C GLY A 247 -16.23 8.81 -2.96
N VAL A 248 -17.47 9.25 -3.05
CA VAL A 248 -18.07 10.27 -2.18
C VAL A 248 -19.02 9.53 -1.25
N PRO A 249 -18.68 9.39 0.05
CA PRO A 249 -19.48 8.63 0.99
C PRO A 249 -20.90 9.18 1.17
N GLY A 250 -21.80 8.31 1.66
CA GLY A 250 -23.12 8.69 2.14
C GLY A 250 -23.06 9.53 3.40
N THR A 251 -24.21 9.99 3.88
CA THR A 251 -24.31 10.83 5.08
C THR A 251 -23.83 10.12 6.34
N ASN A 252 -23.79 8.78 6.37
CA ASN A 252 -23.29 8.00 7.51
C ASN A 252 -21.90 7.40 7.26
N GLY A 253 -21.19 7.87 6.22
CA GLY A 253 -19.87 7.36 5.84
C GLY A 253 -19.91 6.14 4.92
N GLU A 254 -21.08 5.74 4.40
CA GLU A 254 -21.17 4.57 3.54
C GLU A 254 -20.40 4.76 2.24
N LEU A 255 -19.46 3.86 1.94
CA LEU A 255 -18.73 3.90 0.69
C LEU A 255 -19.64 3.55 -0.50
N PRO A 256 -19.49 4.19 -1.66
CA PRO A 256 -20.07 3.71 -2.91
C PRO A 256 -19.61 2.28 -3.21
N VAL A 257 -20.56 1.40 -3.50
CA VAL A 257 -20.32 -0.04 -3.67
C VAL A 257 -20.32 -0.43 -5.13
N PHE A 258 -19.26 -1.08 -5.61
CA PHE A 258 -19.23 -1.85 -6.85
C PHE A 258 -19.39 -3.33 -6.51
N ASP A 259 -20.43 -3.96 -7.05
CA ASP A 259 -20.85 -5.30 -6.63
C ASP A 259 -20.92 -6.28 -7.81
N GLY A 260 -20.16 -7.37 -7.68
CA GLY A 260 -20.01 -8.44 -8.67
C GLY A 260 -21.25 -9.26 -8.93
N VAL A 261 -22.28 -9.18 -8.07
CA VAL A 261 -23.55 -9.89 -8.29
C VAL A 261 -24.32 -9.23 -9.43
N ASN A 262 -24.49 -9.95 -10.54
CA ASN A 262 -25.13 -9.47 -11.77
C ASN A 262 -24.42 -8.22 -12.34
N ALA A 263 -23.09 -8.18 -12.19
CA ALA A 263 -22.29 -7.13 -12.81
C ALA A 263 -22.38 -7.22 -14.34
N VAL A 264 -21.99 -6.16 -15.04
CA VAL A 264 -22.14 -6.06 -16.49
C VAL A 264 -20.86 -5.46 -17.05
N SER A 265 -20.25 -6.17 -18.00
CA SER A 265 -19.08 -5.70 -18.76
C SER A 265 -19.41 -4.42 -19.53
N PRO A 266 -18.39 -3.59 -19.85
CA PRO A 266 -18.63 -2.44 -20.71
C PRO A 266 -18.99 -2.92 -22.14
N PRO A 267 -19.51 -2.06 -23.04
CA PRO A 267 -19.83 -2.47 -24.41
C PRO A 267 -18.60 -3.06 -25.15
N ALA A 268 -18.82 -4.03 -26.03
CA ALA A 268 -17.76 -4.71 -26.76
C ALA A 268 -16.97 -3.81 -27.74
N THR A 269 -17.53 -2.67 -28.14
CA THR A 269 -16.93 -1.73 -29.10
C THR A 269 -16.69 -0.35 -28.47
N GLY A 270 -15.58 0.29 -28.83
CA GLY A 270 -15.28 1.68 -28.44
C GLY A 270 -14.71 1.88 -27.04
N THR A 271 -14.62 0.84 -26.22
CA THR A 271 -14.14 0.89 -24.83
C THR A 271 -12.63 0.71 -24.72
N GLY A 272 -12.02 0.11 -25.75
CA GLY A 272 -10.60 -0.22 -25.77
C GLY A 272 -10.23 -1.43 -24.92
N MET A 273 -11.20 -2.10 -24.30
CA MET A 273 -10.96 -3.26 -23.44
C MET A 273 -10.61 -4.50 -24.28
N PRO A 274 -9.42 -5.11 -24.11
CA PRO A 274 -9.11 -6.36 -24.78
C PRO A 274 -10.04 -7.47 -24.27
N PRO A 275 -10.69 -8.27 -25.14
CA PRO A 275 -11.64 -9.30 -24.72
C PRO A 275 -11.08 -10.37 -23.79
N VAL A 276 -9.75 -10.60 -23.85
CA VAL A 276 -9.07 -11.54 -22.95
C VAL A 276 -9.18 -11.13 -21.48
N PHE A 277 -9.39 -9.84 -21.18
CA PHE A 277 -9.49 -9.37 -19.80
C PHE A 277 -10.90 -9.44 -19.21
N ASP A 278 -11.89 -9.87 -19.99
CA ASP A 278 -13.28 -9.94 -19.53
C ASP A 278 -13.44 -10.93 -18.37
N GLY A 279 -14.03 -10.47 -17.27
CA GLY A 279 -14.19 -11.24 -16.04
C GLY A 279 -12.96 -11.32 -15.12
N PHE A 280 -11.82 -10.70 -15.43
CA PHE A 280 -10.67 -10.69 -14.51
C PHE A 280 -10.79 -9.72 -13.34
N GLY A 281 -11.72 -8.77 -13.39
CA GLY A 281 -12.10 -8.04 -12.20
C GLY A 281 -13.21 -7.02 -12.38
N MET A 282 -13.56 -6.34 -11.30
CA MET A 282 -14.55 -5.27 -11.31
C MET A 282 -13.95 -3.95 -11.81
N PHE A 283 -12.69 -3.68 -11.46
CA PHE A 283 -11.85 -2.66 -12.08
C PHE A 283 -10.71 -3.34 -12.83
N ILE A 284 -10.55 -3.00 -14.11
CA ILE A 284 -9.56 -3.62 -14.99
C ILE A 284 -8.69 -2.51 -15.58
N LEU A 285 -7.41 -2.52 -15.24
CA LEU A 285 -6.41 -1.58 -15.72
C LEU A 285 -5.48 -2.30 -16.69
N SER A 286 -5.54 -1.93 -17.96
CA SER A 286 -4.63 -2.48 -18.96
C SER A 286 -4.48 -1.54 -20.16
N ARG A 287 -3.50 -1.83 -21.01
CA ARG A 287 -3.28 -1.13 -22.26
C ARG A 287 -4.52 -1.25 -23.15
N PRO A 288 -5.08 -0.12 -23.63
CA PRO A 288 -6.25 -0.18 -24.49
C PRO A 288 -5.90 -0.62 -25.93
N VAL A 289 -6.75 -1.46 -26.51
CA VAL A 289 -6.64 -1.98 -27.89
C VAL A 289 -7.95 -1.84 -28.65
N ASN A 290 -7.90 -1.79 -29.98
CA ASN A 290 -9.09 -1.80 -30.84
C ASN A 290 -10.15 -0.74 -30.45
N ILE A 291 -9.69 0.49 -30.23
CA ILE A 291 -10.49 1.60 -29.68
C ILE A 291 -11.57 2.10 -30.70
N GLY A 292 -11.49 1.65 -31.95
CA GLY A 292 -12.49 1.93 -33.00
C GLY A 292 -12.34 3.32 -33.63
N ASN A 293 -13.26 3.69 -34.53
CA ASN A 293 -13.35 5.02 -35.16
C ASN A 293 -12.08 5.53 -35.88
N GLY A 294 -11.34 4.63 -36.54
CA GLY A 294 -10.11 5.00 -37.27
C GLY A 294 -8.89 5.26 -36.37
N LEU A 295 -9.00 4.99 -35.07
CA LEU A 295 -7.91 5.13 -34.09
C LEU A 295 -7.29 3.74 -33.82
N THR A 296 -5.95 3.69 -33.79
CA THR A 296 -5.18 2.46 -33.56
C THR A 296 -5.02 2.17 -32.06
N SER A 297 -4.73 0.91 -31.71
CA SER A 297 -4.37 0.48 -30.36
C SER A 297 -3.25 1.33 -29.76
N ALA A 298 -3.20 1.44 -28.43
CA ALA A 298 -2.07 2.09 -27.76
C ALA A 298 -0.76 1.34 -28.04
N ALA A 299 0.35 2.09 -28.11
CA ALA A 299 1.66 1.56 -28.43
C ALA A 299 2.08 0.45 -27.46
N TYR A 300 2.84 -0.53 -27.95
CA TYR A 300 3.46 -1.52 -27.08
C TYR A 300 4.33 -0.82 -26.02
N GLY A 301 4.18 -1.22 -24.75
CA GLY A 301 4.84 -0.56 -23.62
C GLY A 301 4.10 0.64 -23.03
N TYR A 302 3.00 1.10 -23.65
CA TYR A 302 2.04 1.98 -22.99
C TYR A 302 1.40 1.24 -21.82
N LYS A 303 1.32 1.93 -20.68
CA LYS A 303 0.71 1.41 -19.45
C LYS A 303 -0.21 2.46 -18.86
N PRO A 304 -1.42 2.12 -18.44
CA PRO A 304 -2.21 3.00 -17.59
C PRO A 304 -1.37 3.40 -16.36
N GLY A 305 -1.48 4.65 -15.93
CA GLY A 305 -0.69 5.06 -14.78
C GLY A 305 -0.90 6.46 -14.27
N TYR A 306 -0.28 6.77 -13.13
CA TYR A 306 -0.62 7.95 -12.31
C TYR A 306 -2.12 7.97 -11.99
N LEU A 307 -2.58 6.85 -11.44
CA LEU A 307 -3.99 6.57 -11.16
C LEU A 307 -4.17 6.44 -9.65
N HIS A 308 -5.22 7.09 -9.13
CA HIS A 308 -5.59 7.01 -7.73
C HIS A 308 -7.02 6.50 -7.60
N ILE A 309 -7.19 5.29 -7.07
CA ILE A 309 -8.51 4.71 -6.76
C ILE A 309 -8.69 4.82 -5.24
N THR A 310 -9.74 5.51 -4.80
CA THR A 310 -9.95 5.74 -3.37
C THR A 310 -11.39 5.81 -2.90
N GLY A 311 -11.65 5.41 -1.66
CA GLY A 311 -12.95 5.61 -1.03
C GLY A 311 -14.06 4.73 -1.60
N LEU A 312 -13.74 3.55 -2.13
CA LEU A 312 -14.70 2.66 -2.77
C LEU A 312 -14.78 1.32 -2.04
N LYS A 313 -15.97 0.73 -2.03
CA LYS A 313 -16.14 -0.70 -1.72
C LYS A 313 -16.24 -1.49 -3.01
N VAL A 314 -15.41 -2.52 -3.17
CA VAL A 314 -15.46 -3.43 -4.31
C VAL A 314 -15.65 -4.85 -3.79
N GLN A 315 -16.74 -5.49 -4.21
CA GLN A 315 -17.14 -6.77 -3.63
C GLN A 315 -17.73 -7.78 -4.61
N ASN A 316 -17.76 -9.04 -4.16
CA ASN A 316 -18.47 -10.16 -4.79
C ASN A 316 -18.08 -10.46 -6.25
N ALA A 317 -16.91 -10.02 -6.70
CA ALA A 317 -16.32 -10.52 -7.94
C ALA A 317 -15.75 -11.92 -7.67
N ARG A 318 -16.60 -12.94 -7.58
CA ARG A 318 -16.25 -14.38 -7.45
C ARG A 318 -17.49 -15.26 -7.65
N THR A 319 -17.27 -16.56 -7.84
CA THR A 319 -18.35 -17.55 -7.74
C THR A 319 -18.94 -17.58 -6.32
N PRO A 320 -20.26 -17.87 -6.15
CA PRO A 320 -21.23 -18.27 -7.17
C PRO A 320 -21.90 -17.10 -7.93
N ALA A 321 -21.45 -15.85 -7.73
CA ALA A 321 -22.02 -14.73 -8.48
C ALA A 321 -21.72 -14.86 -9.99
N SER A 322 -22.53 -14.16 -10.78
CA SER A 322 -22.41 -14.09 -12.24
C SER A 322 -22.34 -12.64 -12.71
N TYR A 323 -21.87 -12.45 -13.93
CA TYR A 323 -21.84 -11.18 -14.64
C TYR A 323 -22.29 -11.37 -16.10
N THR A 324 -22.78 -10.31 -16.72
CA THR A 324 -23.03 -10.24 -18.16
C THR A 324 -21.73 -9.85 -18.85
N ASN A 325 -21.19 -10.77 -19.64
CA ASN A 325 -19.90 -10.64 -20.31
C ASN A 325 -19.96 -9.69 -21.54
N LEU A 326 -18.83 -9.47 -22.21
CA LEU A 326 -18.73 -8.61 -23.40
C LEU A 326 -19.63 -9.07 -24.56
N SER A 327 -19.98 -10.36 -24.65
CA SER A 327 -20.91 -10.87 -25.66
C SER A 327 -22.39 -10.71 -25.28
N GLY A 328 -22.68 -10.14 -24.10
CA GLY A 328 -24.05 -10.00 -23.55
C GLY A 328 -24.60 -11.27 -22.90
N ALA A 329 -23.79 -12.31 -22.73
CA ALA A 329 -24.20 -13.56 -22.08
C ALA A 329 -23.98 -13.49 -20.57
N VAL A 330 -24.92 -14.00 -19.78
CA VAL A 330 -24.75 -14.17 -18.33
C VAL A 330 -23.89 -15.39 -18.07
N THR A 331 -22.76 -15.21 -17.38
CA THR A 331 -21.81 -16.26 -17.04
C THR A 331 -21.32 -16.13 -15.61
N SER A 332 -20.89 -17.23 -15.00
CA SER A 332 -20.25 -17.20 -13.68
C SER A 332 -18.91 -16.46 -13.74
N TRP A 333 -18.54 -15.79 -12.66
CA TRP A 333 -17.18 -15.25 -12.52
C TRP A 333 -16.14 -16.37 -12.65
N PRO A 334 -15.02 -16.14 -13.35
CA PRO A 334 -13.90 -17.08 -13.35
C PRO A 334 -13.37 -17.32 -11.94
N ALA A 335 -12.79 -18.50 -11.69
CA ALA A 335 -12.18 -18.79 -10.39
C ALA A 335 -11.05 -17.82 -10.05
N PHE A 336 -10.30 -17.38 -11.06
CA PHE A 336 -9.28 -16.36 -10.95
C PHE A 336 -9.84 -15.01 -11.42
N THR A 337 -10.19 -14.16 -10.46
CA THR A 337 -10.72 -12.82 -10.68
C THR A 337 -10.39 -11.94 -9.48
N ALA A 338 -10.31 -10.64 -9.66
CA ALA A 338 -9.98 -9.69 -8.60
C ALA A 338 -11.03 -8.59 -8.44
N GLY A 339 -11.12 -7.97 -7.26
CA GLY A 339 -11.86 -6.71 -7.13
C GLY A 339 -11.25 -5.64 -8.06
N ILE A 340 -9.94 -5.44 -7.92
CA ILE A 340 -9.14 -4.58 -8.80
C ILE A 340 -8.05 -5.42 -9.47
N TYR A 341 -8.00 -5.40 -10.80
CA TYR A 341 -7.05 -6.13 -11.64
C TYR A 341 -6.22 -5.15 -12.48
N ALA A 342 -4.90 -5.29 -12.48
CA ALA A 342 -4.00 -4.47 -13.29
C ALA A 342 -2.92 -5.30 -14.01
N ALA A 343 -2.75 -5.09 -15.31
CA ALA A 343 -1.76 -5.79 -16.12
C ALA A 343 -1.41 -5.05 -17.42
N PRO A 344 -0.20 -4.47 -17.54
CA PRO A 344 0.59 -3.88 -16.46
C PRO A 344 0.13 -2.42 -16.18
N ALA A 345 0.61 -1.82 -15.09
CA ALA A 345 0.30 -0.42 -14.71
C ALA A 345 1.49 0.29 -14.02
N GLU A 346 1.54 1.63 -14.10
CA GLU A 346 2.57 2.46 -13.45
C GLU A 346 1.97 3.49 -12.48
N HIS A 347 2.61 3.74 -11.33
CA HIS A 347 2.18 4.76 -10.36
C HIS A 347 0.70 4.62 -9.95
N LEU A 348 0.31 3.40 -9.56
CA LEU A 348 -1.04 3.08 -9.10
C LEU A 348 -1.13 3.22 -7.57
N ALA A 349 -2.07 4.03 -7.11
CA ALA A 349 -2.42 4.16 -5.71
C ALA A 349 -3.84 3.63 -5.46
N ILE A 350 -3.99 2.71 -4.51
CA ILE A 350 -5.27 2.20 -4.01
C ILE A 350 -5.35 2.57 -2.54
N THR A 351 -6.26 3.48 -2.19
CA THR A 351 -6.31 4.00 -0.82
C THR A 351 -7.71 4.13 -0.24
N ASN A 352 -7.89 3.90 1.07
CA ASN A 352 -9.19 4.09 1.73
C ASN A 352 -10.32 3.26 1.08
N CYS A 353 -10.00 2.08 0.52
CA CYS A 353 -10.98 1.19 -0.10
C CYS A 353 -11.30 -0.01 0.80
N GLU A 354 -12.51 -0.52 0.68
CA GLU A 354 -12.90 -1.83 1.21
C GLU A 354 -12.92 -2.84 0.05
N LEU A 355 -12.11 -3.89 0.14
CA LEU A 355 -11.98 -4.93 -0.88
C LEU A 355 -12.43 -6.25 -0.25
N ALA A 356 -13.68 -6.63 -0.49
CA ALA A 356 -14.36 -7.64 0.29
C ALA A 356 -14.97 -8.74 -0.56
N SER A 357 -14.89 -10.00 -0.13
CA SER A 357 -15.63 -11.10 -0.78
C SER A 357 -15.37 -11.26 -2.29
N ASN A 358 -14.19 -10.88 -2.78
CA ASN A 358 -13.76 -11.11 -4.16
C ASN A 358 -12.98 -12.43 -4.26
N GLY A 359 -12.65 -12.86 -5.49
CA GLY A 359 -11.71 -13.96 -5.70
C GLY A 359 -10.37 -13.58 -5.10
N ILE A 360 -9.81 -12.48 -5.59
CA ILE A 360 -8.65 -11.77 -5.03
C ILE A 360 -9.10 -10.35 -4.70
N GLY A 361 -8.64 -9.75 -3.59
CA GLY A 361 -8.97 -8.35 -3.30
C GLY A 361 -8.40 -7.40 -4.37
N PHE A 362 -7.09 -7.46 -4.56
CA PHE A 362 -6.38 -6.76 -5.63
C PHE A 362 -5.28 -7.62 -6.25
N PHE A 363 -5.13 -7.51 -7.57
CA PHE A 363 -4.11 -8.19 -8.35
C PHE A 363 -3.42 -7.19 -9.28
N ILE A 364 -2.09 -7.09 -9.20
CA ILE A 364 -1.27 -6.43 -10.21
C ILE A 364 -0.12 -7.34 -10.63
N LYS A 365 0.10 -7.44 -11.93
CA LYS A 365 1.25 -8.13 -12.47
C LYS A 365 2.06 -7.25 -13.40
N SER A 366 3.31 -7.66 -13.63
CA SER A 366 4.04 -7.24 -14.81
C SER A 366 3.60 -8.08 -16.00
N ASP A 367 3.73 -7.52 -17.20
CA ASP A 367 3.25 -8.18 -18.41
C ASP A 367 4.29 -9.11 -19.03
N GLN A 368 3.84 -10.30 -19.37
CA GLN A 368 4.31 -11.01 -20.55
C GLN A 368 3.25 -10.73 -21.60
N ASP A 369 3.36 -9.62 -22.34
CA ASP A 369 2.41 -9.32 -23.42
C ASP A 369 2.47 -10.51 -24.38
N TYR A 370 1.51 -11.44 -24.26
CA TYR A 370 1.55 -12.77 -24.88
C TYR A 370 1.60 -12.64 -26.41
N MET A 371 1.22 -11.46 -26.90
CA MET A 371 1.12 -11.04 -28.29
C MET A 371 2.21 -10.02 -28.69
N ALA A 372 3.15 -9.68 -27.82
CA ALA A 372 4.27 -8.83 -28.20
C ALA A 372 5.35 -9.65 -28.93
N PRO A 373 5.90 -9.16 -30.05
CA PRO A 373 7.11 -9.73 -30.62
C PRO A 373 8.24 -9.77 -29.57
N ALA A 374 9.17 -10.69 -29.77
CA ALA A 374 10.35 -10.96 -28.93
C ALA A 374 11.05 -9.67 -28.44
N PRO A 375 11.73 -9.73 -27.27
CA PRO A 375 11.80 -8.63 -26.32
C PRO A 375 12.38 -7.35 -26.94
N ASP A 376 11.68 -6.24 -26.68
CA ASP A 376 12.28 -4.92 -26.65
C ASP A 376 13.57 -4.99 -25.82
N TYR A 377 14.72 -4.87 -26.50
CA TYR A 377 16.07 -4.88 -25.91
C TYR A 377 16.32 -3.72 -24.94
N LEU A 378 15.37 -2.78 -24.77
CA LEU A 378 15.42 -1.70 -23.78
C LEU A 378 14.75 -2.05 -22.45
N GLY A 379 14.06 -3.20 -22.34
CA GLY A 379 13.58 -3.75 -21.06
C GLY A 379 12.46 -2.97 -20.34
N ASN A 380 12.01 -1.82 -20.81
CA ASN A 380 11.19 -0.91 -20.00
C ASN A 380 9.66 -1.10 -20.16
N ALA A 381 9.23 -1.77 -21.23
CA ALA A 381 7.83 -1.83 -21.67
C ALA A 381 6.94 -2.77 -20.85
N ARG A 382 7.52 -3.75 -20.14
CA ARG A 382 6.77 -4.90 -19.60
C ARG A 382 6.43 -4.82 -18.12
N GLN A 383 7.16 -4.05 -17.33
CA GLN A 383 6.98 -4.06 -15.87
C GLN A 383 5.93 -3.08 -15.39
N SER A 384 5.18 -3.50 -14.37
CA SER A 384 4.45 -2.60 -13.51
C SER A 384 5.42 -1.90 -12.54
N ARG A 385 5.17 -0.63 -12.19
CA ARG A 385 6.06 0.16 -11.32
C ARG A 385 5.28 1.08 -10.41
N GLY A 386 5.78 1.31 -9.19
CA GLY A 386 5.20 2.28 -8.27
C GLY A 386 3.79 1.90 -7.84
N LEU A 387 3.70 1.04 -6.82
CA LEU A 387 2.44 0.66 -6.19
C LEU A 387 2.36 1.23 -4.77
N LEU A 388 1.28 1.95 -4.47
CA LEU A 388 0.90 2.34 -3.12
C LEU A 388 -0.42 1.69 -2.74
N VAL A 389 -0.40 0.82 -1.73
CA VAL A 389 -1.60 0.25 -1.11
C VAL A 389 -1.69 0.82 0.29
N ARG A 390 -2.62 1.76 0.53
CA ARG A 390 -2.70 2.47 1.81
C ARG A 390 -4.08 2.53 2.44
N ASN A 391 -4.18 2.26 3.73
CA ASN A 391 -5.42 2.47 4.50
C ASN A 391 -6.63 1.74 3.90
N ASN A 392 -6.43 0.54 3.37
CA ASN A 392 -7.50 -0.28 2.82
C ASN A 392 -7.91 -1.38 3.80
N TYR A 393 -9.15 -1.85 3.67
CA TYR A 393 -9.70 -2.96 4.42
C TYR A 393 -9.95 -4.15 3.49
N PHE A 394 -9.16 -5.21 3.64
CA PHE A 394 -9.29 -6.46 2.90
C PHE A 394 -9.88 -7.52 3.81
N HIS A 395 -10.99 -8.15 3.42
CA HIS A 395 -11.57 -9.25 4.19
C HIS A 395 -12.44 -10.15 3.33
N ASP A 396 -12.64 -11.38 3.79
CA ASP A 396 -13.49 -12.38 3.15
C ASP A 396 -13.17 -12.70 1.69
N ASN A 397 -12.04 -12.23 1.13
CA ASN A 397 -11.60 -12.58 -0.22
C ASN A 397 -11.10 -14.03 -0.25
N GLY A 398 -11.15 -14.66 -1.41
CA GLY A 398 -10.81 -16.07 -1.61
C GLY A 398 -12.02 -16.93 -1.93
N ILE A 399 -11.77 -18.17 -2.37
CA ILE A 399 -12.81 -19.18 -2.62
C ILE A 399 -12.34 -20.46 -1.94
N VAL A 400 -13.16 -21.02 -1.05
CA VAL A 400 -12.83 -22.20 -0.24
C VAL A 400 -12.19 -23.31 -1.08
N GLY A 401 -11.05 -23.83 -0.61
CA GLY A 401 -10.28 -24.88 -1.29
C GLY A 401 -9.38 -24.42 -2.44
N ASN A 402 -9.37 -23.14 -2.81
CA ASN A 402 -8.48 -22.59 -3.83
C ASN A 402 -7.30 -21.83 -3.20
N THR A 403 -6.10 -22.36 -3.32
CA THR A 403 -4.88 -21.81 -2.69
C THR A 403 -4.25 -20.63 -3.46
N SER A 404 -4.71 -20.34 -4.67
CA SER A 404 -4.15 -19.28 -5.52
C SER A 404 -4.85 -17.92 -5.33
N LEU A 405 -5.77 -17.81 -4.37
CA LEU A 405 -6.65 -16.65 -4.19
C LEU A 405 -6.33 -15.88 -2.91
N HIS A 406 -5.55 -14.82 -3.06
CA HIS A 406 -4.99 -14.00 -1.98
C HIS A 406 -5.85 -12.76 -1.69
N ASN A 407 -5.60 -12.04 -0.59
CA ASN A 407 -6.15 -10.68 -0.47
C ASN A 407 -5.46 -9.73 -1.45
N ALA A 408 -4.14 -9.85 -1.57
CA ALA A 408 -3.35 -9.08 -2.51
C ALA A 408 -2.32 -9.95 -3.22
N TYR A 409 -2.19 -9.75 -4.52
CA TYR A 409 -1.07 -10.21 -5.33
C TYR A 409 -0.41 -9.02 -5.99
N SER A 410 0.91 -8.93 -5.94
CA SER A 410 1.65 -7.88 -6.63
C SER A 410 2.96 -8.37 -7.21
N GLU A 411 3.22 -7.89 -8.42
CA GLU A 411 4.50 -8.00 -9.11
C GLU A 411 4.77 -6.65 -9.77
N VAL A 412 5.58 -5.84 -9.11
CA VAL A 412 5.94 -4.49 -9.52
C VAL A 412 7.41 -4.19 -9.20
N ILE A 413 7.94 -3.09 -9.73
CA ILE A 413 9.13 -2.44 -9.19
C ILE A 413 8.69 -1.32 -8.25
N GLY A 414 8.99 -1.46 -6.95
CA GLY A 414 8.60 -0.54 -5.90
C GLY A 414 7.17 -0.73 -5.44
N SER A 415 6.97 -1.54 -4.39
CA SER A 415 5.68 -1.68 -3.69
C SER A 415 5.77 -1.16 -2.25
N VAL A 416 4.75 -0.40 -1.85
CA VAL A 416 4.56 0.05 -0.47
C VAL A 416 3.15 -0.29 0.00
N TYR A 417 3.09 -1.08 1.07
CA TYR A 417 1.86 -1.37 1.80
C TYR A 417 1.91 -0.66 3.14
N GLU A 418 0.96 0.23 3.38
CA GLU A 418 0.90 0.94 4.66
C GLU A 418 -0.49 1.16 5.24
N TYR A 419 -0.62 1.05 6.57
CA TYR A 419 -1.87 1.32 7.29
C TYR A 419 -3.06 0.44 6.86
N ASN A 420 -2.84 -0.68 6.18
CA ASN A 420 -3.93 -1.55 5.74
C ASN A 420 -4.33 -2.55 6.81
N TYR A 421 -5.58 -2.99 6.76
CA TYR A 421 -6.05 -4.19 7.45
C TYR A 421 -6.23 -5.32 6.44
N PHE A 422 -5.54 -6.43 6.68
CA PHE A 422 -5.65 -7.68 5.92
C PHE A 422 -6.26 -8.77 6.79
N GLY A 423 -7.55 -9.01 6.63
CA GLY A 423 -8.24 -10.16 7.22
C GLY A 423 -7.75 -11.47 6.64
N ARG A 424 -8.16 -12.59 7.23
CA ARG A 424 -7.77 -13.91 6.75
C ARG A 424 -8.46 -14.23 5.41
N PRO A 425 -7.75 -14.79 4.40
CA PRO A 425 -8.40 -15.33 3.21
C PRO A 425 -9.43 -16.42 3.54
N ASN A 426 -10.59 -16.36 2.90
CA ASN A 426 -11.76 -17.14 3.25
C ASN A 426 -11.62 -18.63 2.88
N GLY A 427 -11.37 -19.48 3.88
CA GLY A 427 -11.42 -20.95 3.74
C GLY A 427 -10.39 -21.57 2.80
N THR A 428 -9.26 -20.89 2.59
CA THR A 428 -8.18 -21.32 1.68
C THR A 428 -6.85 -21.48 2.41
N SER A 429 -5.98 -22.39 1.96
CA SER A 429 -4.53 -22.35 2.20
C SER A 429 -3.81 -21.36 1.28
N ALA A 430 -4.45 -20.24 0.96
CA ALA A 430 -3.82 -19.17 0.21
C ALA A 430 -2.96 -18.27 1.11
N ASP A 431 -1.94 -17.68 0.53
CA ASP A 431 -1.21 -16.57 1.15
C ASP A 431 -2.15 -15.38 1.36
N ASN A 432 -1.96 -14.64 2.44
CA ASN A 432 -2.72 -13.40 2.64
C ASN A 432 -2.26 -12.36 1.62
N ILE A 433 -0.94 -12.17 1.54
CA ILE A 433 -0.30 -11.29 0.57
C ILE A 433 0.76 -12.10 -0.20
N LYS A 434 0.58 -12.22 -1.51
CA LYS A 434 1.57 -12.80 -2.44
C LYS A 434 2.35 -11.68 -3.11
N GLU A 435 3.62 -11.56 -2.77
CA GLU A 435 4.45 -10.43 -3.15
C GLU A 435 5.68 -10.89 -3.95
N ARG A 436 5.66 -10.61 -5.26
CA ARG A 436 6.68 -10.96 -6.26
C ARG A 436 7.44 -9.74 -6.78
N SER A 437 7.38 -8.63 -6.07
CA SER A 437 7.96 -7.34 -6.48
C SER A 437 9.43 -7.21 -6.11
N ALA A 438 10.13 -6.31 -6.79
CA ALA A 438 11.46 -5.83 -6.38
C ALA A 438 11.30 -4.48 -5.66
N GLY A 439 12.02 -4.27 -4.55
CA GLY A 439 11.89 -3.05 -3.76
C GLY A 439 10.56 -3.03 -2.99
N VAL A 440 10.52 -3.75 -1.87
CA VAL A 440 9.28 -4.06 -1.15
C VAL A 440 9.31 -3.45 0.24
N ILE A 441 8.25 -2.70 0.58
CA ILE A 441 8.05 -2.11 1.91
C ILE A 441 6.67 -2.48 2.45
N PHE A 442 6.63 -3.08 3.64
CA PHE A 442 5.44 -3.24 4.46
C PHE A 442 5.60 -2.47 5.76
N ARG A 443 4.74 -1.49 6.02
CA ARG A 443 4.76 -0.74 7.28
C ARG A 443 3.40 -0.44 7.87
N ASN A 444 3.27 -0.44 9.19
CA ASN A 444 2.05 0.00 9.88
C ASN A 444 0.78 -0.79 9.49
N ASN A 445 0.89 -2.02 8.99
CA ASN A 445 -0.27 -2.83 8.60
C ASN A 445 -0.72 -3.75 9.75
N TYR A 446 -2.01 -4.13 9.74
CA TYR A 446 -2.55 -5.25 10.52
C TYR A 446 -2.79 -6.44 9.59
N ILE A 447 -2.18 -7.59 9.87
CA ILE A 447 -2.29 -8.79 9.02
C ILE A 447 -2.73 -9.99 9.86
N ASP A 448 -3.92 -10.53 9.58
CA ASP A 448 -4.53 -11.65 10.29
C ASP A 448 -4.43 -12.96 9.48
N GLY A 449 -3.41 -13.76 9.79
CA GLY A 449 -3.26 -15.13 9.27
C GLY A 449 -3.09 -15.24 7.76
N GLY A 450 -3.29 -16.46 7.24
CA GLY A 450 -2.99 -16.89 5.87
C GLY A 450 -2.11 -18.15 5.88
N MET A 451 -1.85 -18.77 4.71
CA MET A 451 -0.82 -19.82 4.63
C MET A 451 0.54 -19.22 4.96
N HIS A 452 0.84 -18.10 4.29
CA HIS A 452 1.79 -17.11 4.74
C HIS A 452 1.05 -15.80 5.03
N ALA A 453 1.44 -15.08 6.08
CA ALA A 453 0.97 -13.70 6.26
C ALA A 453 1.53 -12.80 5.13
N ILE A 454 2.81 -12.98 4.80
CA ILE A 454 3.43 -12.39 3.60
C ILE A 454 4.28 -13.46 2.92
N SER A 455 4.07 -13.61 1.62
CA SER A 455 4.76 -14.57 0.75
C SER A 455 5.63 -13.79 -0.23
N LEU A 456 6.88 -13.52 0.16
CA LEU A 456 7.90 -12.85 -0.64
C LEU A 456 8.51 -13.84 -1.63
N ARG A 457 7.92 -13.93 -2.82
CA ARG A 457 8.37 -14.85 -3.87
C ARG A 457 9.17 -14.14 -4.94
N ASP A 458 9.68 -14.92 -5.87
CA ASP A 458 10.54 -14.45 -6.95
C ASP A 458 9.75 -13.57 -7.92
N PRO A 459 10.39 -12.55 -8.51
CA PRO A 459 9.76 -11.77 -9.56
C PRO A 459 9.72 -12.57 -10.87
N GLU A 460 8.58 -13.21 -11.15
CA GLU A 460 8.36 -14.16 -12.26
C GLU A 460 8.69 -13.57 -13.64
N SER A 461 8.31 -12.31 -13.84
CA SER A 461 8.33 -11.60 -15.11
C SER A 461 9.41 -10.50 -15.13
N ASN A 462 10.16 -10.29 -14.03
CA ASN A 462 11.28 -9.32 -13.99
C ASN A 462 12.59 -10.02 -14.37
N GLY A 463 12.67 -10.51 -15.60
CA GLY A 463 13.84 -11.23 -16.12
C GLY A 463 15.17 -10.45 -16.02
N PRO A 464 16.32 -11.11 -16.26
CA PRO A 464 17.68 -10.56 -16.07
C PRO A 464 18.04 -9.37 -16.98
N TYR A 465 17.11 -8.86 -17.79
CA TYR A 465 17.33 -7.86 -18.84
C TYR A 465 17.07 -6.41 -18.40
N GLU A 466 16.64 -6.16 -17.16
CA GLU A 466 16.43 -4.79 -16.69
C GLU A 466 17.55 -4.31 -15.76
N ALA A 467 18.35 -3.38 -16.28
CA ALA A 467 19.32 -2.58 -15.53
C ALA A 467 18.69 -1.72 -14.40
N ILE A 468 17.36 -1.74 -14.24
CA ILE A 468 16.56 -0.82 -13.42
C ILE A 468 16.10 -1.45 -12.10
N GLN A 469 16.56 -2.66 -11.79
CA GLN A 469 16.43 -3.20 -10.43
C GLN A 469 17.38 -2.53 -9.44
N LYS A 470 17.97 -1.37 -9.73
CA LYS A 470 18.84 -0.68 -8.79
C LYS A 470 18.13 0.48 -8.12
N ASP A 471 18.38 0.63 -6.84
CA ASP A 471 17.95 1.79 -6.09
C ASP A 471 18.81 3.03 -6.37
N ALA A 472 18.46 4.14 -5.72
CA ALA A 472 19.25 5.37 -5.75
C ALA A 472 20.70 5.23 -5.21
N LEU A 473 21.04 4.11 -4.54
CA LEU A 473 22.37 3.78 -4.03
C LEU A 473 23.14 2.83 -4.96
N GLY A 474 22.55 2.39 -6.09
CA GLY A 474 23.14 1.46 -7.04
C GLY A 474 23.01 -0.02 -6.68
N GLU A 475 22.20 -0.35 -5.68
CA GLU A 475 22.01 -1.68 -5.09
C GLU A 475 20.76 -2.39 -5.65
N ASP A 476 20.85 -3.72 -5.83
CA ASP A 476 19.75 -4.49 -6.43
C ASP A 476 18.53 -4.61 -5.48
N LEU A 477 17.38 -4.08 -5.90
CA LEU A 477 16.10 -4.05 -5.21
C LEU A 477 15.52 -5.42 -4.88
N VAL A 478 15.83 -6.46 -5.67
CA VAL A 478 15.39 -7.84 -5.37
C VAL A 478 16.09 -8.41 -4.13
N LYS A 479 17.25 -7.84 -3.73
CA LYS A 479 18.01 -8.29 -2.57
C LYS A 479 17.44 -7.86 -1.24
N TYR A 480 16.48 -6.94 -1.24
CA TYR A 480 16.01 -6.29 -0.02
C TYR A 480 14.49 -6.30 0.07
N ALA A 481 13.99 -6.68 1.25
CA ALA A 481 12.61 -6.47 1.66
C ALA A 481 12.59 -5.84 3.05
N PHE A 482 11.73 -4.84 3.25
CA PHE A 482 11.61 -4.10 4.50
C PHE A 482 10.22 -4.31 5.08
N VAL A 483 10.13 -4.98 6.23
CA VAL A 483 8.87 -5.29 6.93
C VAL A 483 8.97 -4.74 8.34
N TYR A 484 8.28 -3.64 8.61
CA TYR A 484 8.44 -2.96 9.90
C TYR A 484 7.22 -2.28 10.49
N ASN A 485 7.16 -2.20 11.82
CA ASN A 485 6.02 -1.60 12.54
C ASN A 485 4.65 -2.18 12.14
N ASN A 486 4.61 -3.45 11.71
CA ASN A 486 3.36 -4.14 11.43
C ASN A 486 2.89 -4.90 12.67
N HIS A 487 1.58 -5.13 12.74
CA HIS A 487 0.99 -6.11 13.62
C HIS A 487 0.61 -7.36 12.83
N PHE A 488 1.02 -8.52 13.33
CA PHE A 488 0.66 -9.82 12.79
C PHE A 488 -0.11 -10.61 13.83
N THR A 489 -1.26 -11.14 13.44
CA THR A 489 -1.90 -12.23 14.18
C THR A 489 -1.68 -13.53 13.41
N GLN A 490 -0.87 -14.43 13.97
CA GLN A 490 -0.57 -15.72 13.36
C GLN A 490 -1.58 -16.75 13.86
N ARG A 491 -2.26 -17.46 12.96
CA ARG A 491 -3.26 -18.48 13.30
C ARG A 491 -3.15 -19.67 12.35
N GLY A 492 -3.37 -20.88 12.87
CA GLY A 492 -3.43 -22.09 12.06
C GLY A 492 -4.62 -22.10 11.12
N ILE A 493 -4.40 -22.58 9.89
CA ILE A 493 -5.45 -22.67 8.87
C ILE A 493 -5.71 -24.12 8.41
N ASP A 494 -4.68 -24.96 8.36
CA ASP A 494 -4.67 -26.39 8.03
C ASP A 494 -3.23 -26.94 8.19
N ALA A 495 -2.98 -28.21 7.84
CA ALA A 495 -1.68 -28.91 7.95
C ALA A 495 -0.51 -28.33 7.13
N ASN A 496 -0.65 -27.24 6.36
CA ASN A 496 0.50 -26.51 5.79
C ASN A 496 0.55 -24.98 6.04
N GLY A 497 -0.45 -24.38 6.68
CA GLY A 497 -0.49 -22.92 6.82
C GLY A 497 -0.20 -22.27 8.19
N GLY A 498 -0.14 -20.94 8.12
CA GLY A 498 0.14 -19.97 9.19
C GLY A 498 1.63 -19.80 9.49
N ILE A 499 2.43 -19.76 8.45
CA ILE A 499 3.80 -19.22 8.45
C ILE A 499 3.71 -17.68 8.44
N LEU A 500 4.59 -16.98 9.16
CA LEU A 500 4.58 -15.52 9.14
C LEU A 500 5.11 -14.97 7.80
N ILE A 501 6.38 -15.23 7.47
CA ILE A 501 7.02 -14.78 6.23
C ILE A 501 7.56 -15.98 5.44
N GLY A 502 7.06 -16.16 4.23
CA GLY A 502 7.70 -17.01 3.22
C GLY A 502 8.63 -16.17 2.36
N HIS A 503 9.87 -16.62 2.13
CA HIS A 503 10.88 -15.89 1.37
C HIS A 503 11.63 -16.78 0.40
N GLY A 504 11.55 -16.43 -0.88
CA GLY A 504 12.05 -17.22 -2.01
C GLY A 504 10.97 -18.12 -2.60
N ASP A 505 11.16 -18.56 -3.83
CA ASP A 505 10.33 -19.58 -4.49
C ASP A 505 11.09 -20.90 -4.72
N GLY A 506 10.33 -21.99 -4.86
CA GLY A 506 10.82 -23.32 -5.24
C GLY A 506 10.39 -23.75 -6.65
N ASP A 507 9.51 -22.98 -7.29
CA ASP A 507 9.09 -23.26 -8.66
C ASP A 507 10.10 -22.72 -9.68
N PHE A 508 10.41 -23.58 -10.66
CA PHE A 508 11.34 -23.41 -11.80
C PHE A 508 12.80 -23.80 -11.55
N GLY A 509 13.20 -24.93 -12.16
CA GLY A 509 14.55 -25.50 -12.16
C GLY A 509 15.61 -24.73 -12.99
N ALA A 510 15.50 -23.41 -13.10
CA ALA A 510 16.52 -22.56 -13.71
C ALA A 510 17.17 -21.66 -12.65
N GLN A 511 18.45 -21.89 -12.40
CA GLN A 511 19.20 -21.41 -11.23
C GLN A 511 19.39 -19.89 -11.09
N MET A 512 18.72 -19.05 -11.89
CA MET A 512 19.05 -17.62 -12.06
C MET A 512 17.94 -16.61 -11.71
N GLN A 513 16.78 -17.01 -11.18
CA GLN A 513 15.64 -16.10 -10.93
C GLN A 513 15.21 -15.94 -9.47
N TYR A 514 15.94 -16.54 -8.53
CA TYR A 514 15.52 -16.59 -7.14
C TYR A 514 15.66 -15.26 -6.39
N ARG A 515 14.71 -14.92 -5.52
CA ARG A 515 14.85 -13.90 -4.47
C ARG A 515 15.84 -14.42 -3.43
N TYR A 516 16.90 -13.66 -3.20
CA TYR A 516 17.94 -13.91 -2.19
C TYR A 516 18.34 -12.58 -1.55
N GLY A 517 19.06 -12.61 -0.42
CA GLY A 517 19.57 -11.39 0.21
C GLY A 517 18.98 -11.11 1.59
N LYS A 518 18.76 -9.84 1.94
CA LYS A 518 18.42 -9.42 3.30
C LYS A 518 16.93 -9.09 3.44
N LEU A 519 16.26 -9.81 4.35
CA LEU A 519 14.97 -9.40 4.89
C LEU A 519 15.22 -8.53 6.13
N PHE A 520 14.84 -7.26 6.11
CA PHE A 520 14.84 -6.41 7.30
C PHE A 520 13.47 -6.49 7.96
N PHE A 521 13.41 -7.19 9.09
CA PHE A 521 12.18 -7.42 9.85
C PHE A 521 12.29 -6.72 11.21
N TYR A 522 11.73 -5.53 11.37
CA TYR A 522 11.97 -4.75 12.59
C TYR A 522 10.76 -4.01 13.15
N ASN A 523 10.73 -3.79 14.47
CA ASN A 523 9.63 -3.10 15.15
C ASN A 523 8.26 -3.79 14.98
N ASN A 524 8.21 -5.08 14.62
CA ASN A 524 6.93 -5.75 14.41
C ASN A 524 6.39 -6.35 15.71
N ARG A 525 5.06 -6.40 15.79
CA ARG A 525 4.31 -7.13 16.82
C ARG A 525 3.79 -8.41 16.20
N VAL A 526 4.15 -9.56 16.75
CA VAL A 526 3.70 -10.87 16.28
C VAL A 526 2.98 -11.57 17.42
N VAL A 527 1.66 -11.68 17.32
CA VAL A 527 0.84 -12.43 18.26
C VAL A 527 0.47 -13.77 17.63
N SER A 528 1.04 -14.85 18.13
CA SER A 528 0.71 -16.20 17.70
C SER A 528 -0.45 -16.74 18.53
N LYS A 529 -1.54 -17.14 17.88
CA LYS A 529 -2.67 -17.86 18.47
C LYS A 529 -2.67 -19.29 17.92
N TYR A 530 -1.89 -20.15 18.56
CA TYR A 530 -1.70 -21.56 18.19
C TYR A 530 -1.77 -22.45 19.42
N ASP A 531 -2.40 -23.60 19.29
CA ASP A 531 -2.34 -24.65 20.31
C ASP A 531 -1.30 -25.72 19.92
N TYR A 532 -0.53 -26.18 20.90
CA TYR A 532 0.58 -27.13 20.73
C TYR A 532 0.18 -28.43 20.00
N LEU A 533 -1.04 -28.92 20.21
CA LEU A 533 -1.52 -30.18 19.63
C LEU A 533 -2.21 -30.02 18.27
N MET A 534 -2.46 -28.80 17.80
CA MET A 534 -3.26 -28.55 16.59
C MET A 534 -2.56 -28.92 15.28
N TYR A 535 -1.43 -29.63 15.30
CA TYR A 535 -0.66 -29.80 14.07
C TYR A 535 0.33 -30.98 14.00
N GLY A 536 0.67 -31.67 15.08
CA GLY A 536 1.82 -32.59 15.04
C GLY A 536 3.13 -31.89 14.62
N ARG A 537 3.20 -30.56 14.74
CA ARG A 537 4.39 -29.73 14.54
C ARG A 537 4.76 -29.08 15.86
N ASP A 538 6.05 -29.02 16.14
CA ASP A 538 6.60 -28.56 17.42
C ASP A 538 6.60 -27.03 17.59
N GLY A 539 5.88 -26.24 16.76
CA GLY A 539 5.81 -24.77 16.94
C GLY A 539 5.13 -23.96 15.82
N ALA A 540 4.99 -22.65 16.06
CA ALA A 540 4.44 -21.64 15.16
C ALA A 540 5.56 -20.98 14.30
N PRO A 541 5.68 -21.30 13.00
CA PRO A 541 6.84 -20.91 12.19
C PRO A 541 6.84 -19.43 11.81
N LEU A 542 7.93 -18.72 12.11
CA LEU A 542 8.13 -17.33 11.72
C LEU A 542 8.62 -17.22 10.27
N PHE A 543 9.65 -17.97 9.90
CA PHE A 543 10.34 -17.77 8.63
C PHE A 543 10.42 -19.06 7.81
N GLU A 544 9.95 -19.02 6.58
CA GLU A 544 10.24 -20.05 5.57
C GLU A 544 11.25 -19.47 4.57
N MET A 545 12.53 -19.80 4.71
CA MET A 545 13.58 -19.32 3.81
C MET A 545 13.94 -20.42 2.81
N LEU A 546 13.49 -20.31 1.56
CA LEU A 546 13.74 -21.34 0.55
C LEU A 546 15.14 -21.23 -0.09
N ASN A 547 15.72 -20.03 -0.13
CA ASN A 547 17.02 -19.74 -0.77
C ASN A 547 18.14 -19.40 0.23
N TYR A 548 18.13 -20.03 1.41
CA TYR A 548 19.10 -19.73 2.48
C TYR A 548 20.56 -20.06 2.11
N ASN A 549 20.78 -21.09 1.28
CA ASN A 549 22.10 -21.47 0.75
C ASN A 549 22.74 -20.41 -0.18
N ARG A 550 21.99 -19.35 -0.56
CA ARG A 550 22.46 -18.23 -1.39
C ARG A 550 22.72 -16.96 -0.58
N GLY A 551 22.89 -17.07 0.73
CA GLY A 551 23.14 -15.93 1.61
C GLY A 551 21.88 -15.13 1.94
N THR A 552 20.71 -15.79 1.92
CA THR A 552 19.47 -15.17 2.44
C THR A 552 19.56 -15.05 3.96
N VAL A 553 19.41 -13.84 4.48
CA VAL A 553 19.54 -13.53 5.91
C VAL A 553 18.39 -12.66 6.39
N VAL A 554 17.73 -13.09 7.46
CA VAL A 554 16.77 -12.26 8.19
C VAL A 554 17.52 -11.37 9.17
N ASN A 555 17.37 -10.06 9.09
CA ASN A 555 17.86 -9.11 10.08
C ASN A 555 16.65 -8.68 10.93
N ALA A 556 16.52 -9.29 12.10
CA ALA A 556 15.39 -9.11 12.99
C ALA A 556 15.77 -8.21 14.17
N LEU A 557 15.14 -7.04 14.32
CA LEU A 557 15.45 -6.06 15.36
C LEU A 557 14.17 -5.49 15.98
N ASN A 558 14.15 -5.20 17.26
CA ASN A 558 13.05 -4.52 17.95
C ASN A 558 11.67 -5.21 17.80
N ASN A 559 11.63 -6.53 17.63
CA ASN A 559 10.36 -7.24 17.47
C ASN A 559 9.83 -7.78 18.80
N LEU A 560 8.51 -7.84 18.92
CA LEU A 560 7.77 -8.46 20.03
C LEU A 560 7.07 -9.72 19.54
N PHE A 561 7.50 -10.89 20.02
CA PHE A 561 6.87 -12.18 19.73
C PHE A 561 6.09 -12.69 20.95
N TYR A 562 4.77 -12.78 20.83
CA TYR A 562 3.87 -13.16 21.92
C TYR A 562 2.98 -14.34 21.52
N ALA A 563 3.21 -15.52 22.11
CA ALA A 563 2.41 -16.72 21.91
C ALA A 563 1.31 -16.83 22.96
N VAL A 564 0.08 -17.08 22.50
CA VAL A 564 -1.09 -17.41 23.30
C VAL A 564 -1.81 -18.61 22.70
N SER A 565 -2.70 -19.20 23.49
CA SER A 565 -3.47 -20.34 23.06
C SER A 565 -4.58 -19.87 22.12
N ALA A 566 -4.86 -20.65 21.09
CA ALA A 566 -6.02 -20.44 20.24
C ALA A 566 -7.32 -20.83 20.95
N THR A 567 -7.27 -21.82 21.85
CA THR A 567 -8.42 -22.28 22.64
C THR A 567 -8.26 -21.99 24.13
N SER A 568 -9.37 -21.96 24.87
CA SER A 568 -9.37 -21.66 26.31
C SER A 568 -8.69 -22.72 27.18
N THR A 569 -8.55 -23.95 26.68
CA THR A 569 -7.93 -25.08 27.39
C THR A 569 -6.62 -25.53 26.77
N GLY A 570 -6.22 -24.93 25.65
CA GLY A 570 -5.01 -25.28 24.93
C GLY A 570 -3.74 -24.85 25.67
N THR A 571 -2.62 -25.46 25.25
CA THR A 571 -1.30 -24.93 25.56
C THR A 571 -0.80 -24.14 24.37
N PRO A 572 -0.38 -22.88 24.54
CA PRO A 572 0.20 -22.11 23.44
C PRO A 572 1.38 -22.85 22.80
N ALA A 573 1.38 -22.98 21.48
CA ALA A 573 2.52 -23.51 20.76
C ALA A 573 3.72 -22.55 20.91
N PRO A 574 4.94 -23.08 21.06
CA PRO A 574 6.14 -22.25 21.04
C PRO A 574 6.38 -21.67 19.64
N PHE A 575 7.21 -20.64 19.54
CA PHE A 575 7.61 -20.14 18.22
C PHE A 575 8.62 -21.08 17.59
N ALA A 576 8.48 -21.34 16.29
CA ALA A 576 9.53 -21.94 15.49
C ALA A 576 10.21 -20.86 14.67
N LEU A 577 11.53 -20.74 14.77
CA LEU A 577 12.23 -19.69 14.04
C LEU A 577 12.16 -19.93 12.52
N PHE A 578 12.44 -21.17 12.10
CA PHE A 578 12.46 -21.56 10.69
C PHE A 578 11.61 -22.81 10.43
N PHE A 579 11.05 -22.87 9.22
CA PHE A 579 10.33 -24.05 8.72
C PHE A 579 11.24 -25.12 8.10
N TRP A 580 12.11 -24.74 7.13
CA TRP A 580 13.03 -25.67 6.44
C TRP A 580 14.52 -25.45 6.80
N GLY A 581 14.85 -24.29 7.38
CA GLY A 581 16.21 -23.80 7.59
C GLY A 581 16.33 -22.31 7.29
N GLY A 582 17.43 -21.67 7.68
CA GLY A 582 17.65 -20.25 7.45
C GLY A 582 18.73 -19.63 8.34
N VAL A 583 19.12 -18.40 8.01
CA VAL A 583 20.03 -17.58 8.81
C VAL A 583 19.28 -16.33 9.27
N ALA A 584 19.29 -16.09 10.58
CA ALA A 584 18.76 -14.86 11.16
C ALA A 584 19.81 -14.21 12.06
N ASN A 585 19.91 -12.89 11.92
CA ASN A 585 20.65 -12.00 12.79
C ASN A 585 19.66 -11.35 13.75
N PHE A 586 19.80 -11.67 15.03
CA PHE A 586 19.19 -10.94 16.14
C PHE A 586 20.32 -10.17 16.82
N PRO A 587 20.47 -8.85 16.65
CA PRO A 587 21.56 -8.10 17.27
C PRO A 587 21.20 -7.66 18.70
N THR A 588 22.22 -7.30 19.48
CA THR A 588 22.09 -6.54 20.74
C THR A 588 22.38 -5.05 20.51
N PHE A 589 22.04 -4.21 21.46
CA PHE A 589 22.39 -2.79 21.50
C PHE A 589 22.86 -2.39 22.89
N VAL A 590 23.60 -1.29 22.99
CA VAL A 590 23.99 -0.71 24.29
C VAL A 590 23.02 0.42 24.61
N ASP A 591 22.36 0.36 25.76
CA ASP A 591 21.41 1.39 26.19
C ASP A 591 22.10 2.66 26.71
N GLY A 592 21.30 3.67 27.10
CA GLY A 592 21.82 4.93 27.64
C GLY A 592 22.56 4.80 28.97
N ALA A 593 22.48 3.65 29.64
CA ALA A 593 23.23 3.33 30.85
C ALA A 593 24.51 2.52 30.56
N GLY A 594 24.84 2.26 29.30
CA GLY A 594 26.02 1.48 28.91
C GLY A 594 25.83 -0.04 29.04
N VAL A 595 24.59 -0.51 29.23
CA VAL A 595 24.28 -1.93 29.38
C VAL A 595 23.91 -2.54 28.04
N THR A 596 24.51 -3.69 27.72
CA THR A 596 24.13 -4.47 26.53
C THR A 596 22.74 -5.08 26.74
N GLN A 597 21.78 -4.61 25.97
CA GLN A 597 20.41 -5.09 25.90
C GLN A 597 20.19 -5.89 24.62
N PRO A 598 19.29 -6.89 24.62
CA PRO A 598 18.87 -7.53 23.38
C PRO A 598 17.88 -6.65 22.65
N SER A 599 17.91 -6.73 21.32
CA SER A 599 17.00 -5.95 20.50
C SER A 599 15.66 -6.64 20.30
N ASN A 600 15.47 -7.91 20.67
CA ASN A 600 14.23 -8.64 20.36
C ASN A 600 13.69 -9.37 21.59
N TRP A 601 12.36 -9.48 21.63
CA TRP A 601 11.65 -10.03 22.77
C TRP A 601 10.75 -11.20 22.42
N ILE A 602 10.72 -12.20 23.29
CA ILE A 602 9.81 -13.34 23.17
C ILE A 602 9.23 -13.78 24.52
N ASN A 603 7.93 -14.11 24.56
CA ASN A 603 7.26 -14.54 25.79
C ASN A 603 7.39 -16.04 26.11
N ARG A 604 7.71 -16.87 25.12
CA ARG A 604 7.84 -18.33 25.23
C ARG A 604 9.14 -18.82 24.59
N TYR A 605 9.48 -20.09 24.82
CA TYR A 605 10.69 -20.69 24.23
C TYR A 605 10.58 -20.73 22.70
N ILE A 606 11.73 -20.63 22.02
CA ILE A 606 11.85 -20.82 20.57
C ILE A 606 12.27 -22.26 20.32
N GLU A 607 11.54 -22.97 19.49
CA GLU A 607 11.98 -24.25 18.95
C GLU A 607 12.64 -24.05 17.60
N THR A 608 13.68 -24.82 17.35
CA THR A 608 14.26 -24.94 16.01
C THR A 608 13.67 -26.22 15.44
N MET A 609 12.83 -26.13 14.41
CA MET A 609 12.26 -27.33 13.81
C MET A 609 13.38 -28.19 13.19
N PRO A 610 13.38 -29.52 13.40
CA PRO A 610 14.20 -30.42 12.60
C PRO A 610 13.83 -30.23 11.12
N ASN A 611 14.82 -30.07 10.24
CA ASN A 611 14.58 -29.93 8.80
C ASN A 611 13.68 -31.07 8.30
N TYR A 612 12.52 -30.72 7.73
CA TYR A 612 11.69 -31.68 7.01
C TYR A 612 12.38 -31.99 5.66
N GLY A 613 12.48 -33.25 5.25
CA GLY A 613 12.85 -33.64 3.87
C GLY A 613 14.34 -33.72 3.48
N ASN A 614 14.60 -34.55 2.46
CA ASN A 614 15.87 -35.09 1.93
C ASN A 614 17.03 -34.11 1.58
N TYR A 615 16.92 -32.79 1.81
CA TYR A 615 18.01 -31.83 1.55
C TYR A 615 19.05 -31.75 2.69
N ALA A 616 18.83 -32.49 3.78
CA ALA A 616 19.63 -32.46 5.00
C ALA A 616 20.94 -33.29 4.96
N SER A 617 21.36 -33.85 3.83
CA SER A 617 22.51 -34.78 3.76
C SER A 617 23.81 -34.20 3.20
N SER A 618 23.89 -32.91 2.86
CA SER A 618 25.13 -32.31 2.33
C SER A 618 26.05 -31.79 3.46
N PRO A 619 27.30 -32.29 3.59
CA PRO A 619 28.27 -31.82 4.57
C PRO A 619 28.70 -30.35 4.43
N SER A 620 28.31 -29.67 3.35
CA SER A 620 28.60 -28.25 3.11
C SER A 620 27.61 -27.27 3.75
N ASN A 621 26.62 -27.76 4.52
CA ASN A 621 25.50 -26.95 5.01
C ASN A 621 25.39 -26.97 6.55
N PRO A 622 26.27 -26.26 7.29
CA PRO A 622 26.18 -26.18 8.73
C PRO A 622 24.99 -25.30 9.14
N ASN A 623 23.93 -25.94 9.65
CA ASN A 623 22.82 -25.27 10.32
C ASN A 623 23.34 -24.56 11.59
N LEU A 624 23.32 -23.22 11.62
CA LEU A 624 23.76 -22.43 12.78
C LEU A 624 22.86 -22.63 14.03
N TYR A 625 21.64 -23.16 13.86
CA TYR A 625 20.64 -23.24 14.92
C TYR A 625 19.88 -24.58 14.96
N ALA A 626 20.48 -25.72 14.60
CA ALA A 626 19.76 -27.00 14.64
C ALA A 626 19.68 -27.59 16.07
N GLY A 627 18.47 -27.95 16.50
CA GLY A 627 18.22 -29.07 17.42
C GLY A 627 18.17 -28.77 18.91
N THR A 628 17.92 -27.54 19.36
CA THR A 628 17.75 -27.26 20.80
C THR A 628 16.69 -26.18 21.03
N LYS A 629 15.74 -26.44 21.94
CA LYS A 629 14.75 -25.44 22.37
C LYS A 629 15.48 -24.33 23.11
N TYR A 630 15.22 -23.07 22.75
CA TYR A 630 15.69 -21.91 23.50
C TYR A 630 14.95 -21.83 24.83
N ASP A 631 15.59 -22.29 25.89
CA ASP A 631 15.04 -22.28 27.25
C ASP A 631 15.15 -20.91 27.95
N GLY A 632 15.89 -19.97 27.34
CA GLY A 632 16.30 -18.69 27.94
C GLY A 632 17.83 -18.52 27.97
N THR A 633 18.60 -19.57 27.67
CA THR A 633 20.07 -19.58 27.68
C THR A 633 20.65 -19.89 26.28
N GLY A 634 21.94 -19.60 26.06
CA GLY A 634 22.66 -19.96 24.81
C GLY A 634 22.42 -19.07 23.58
N HIS A 635 21.45 -18.16 23.62
CA HIS A 635 21.19 -17.19 22.55
C HIS A 635 21.22 -15.76 23.10
N PRO A 636 22.40 -15.11 23.20
CA PRO A 636 22.59 -13.88 23.97
C PRO A 636 21.81 -12.66 23.46
N ASN A 637 21.21 -12.76 22.27
CA ASN A 637 20.55 -11.64 21.60
C ASN A 637 19.02 -11.77 21.53
N LEU A 638 18.48 -12.80 22.19
CA LEU A 638 17.04 -13.00 22.42
C LEU A 638 16.81 -13.00 23.93
N ILE A 639 15.71 -12.40 24.39
CA ILE A 639 15.29 -12.50 25.78
C ILE A 639 13.92 -13.16 25.86
N LYS A 640 13.87 -14.25 26.66
CA LYS A 640 12.63 -14.80 27.18
C LYS A 640 12.14 -13.96 28.36
N GLN A 641 10.88 -13.51 28.34
CA GLN A 641 10.20 -13.01 29.56
C GLN A 641 8.91 -13.77 29.77
N THR A 642 8.56 -14.00 31.04
CA THR A 642 7.26 -14.55 31.42
C THR A 642 6.18 -13.48 31.57
N ASN A 643 6.56 -12.21 31.46
CA ASN A 643 5.69 -11.07 31.74
C ASN A 643 4.74 -10.78 30.58
N ASP A 644 3.54 -10.32 30.91
CA ASP A 644 2.63 -9.67 29.98
C ASP A 644 3.35 -8.48 29.32
N PRO A 645 3.32 -8.35 27.97
CA PRO A 645 3.79 -7.16 27.26
C PRO A 645 3.22 -5.84 27.78
N GLY A 646 2.07 -5.87 28.46
CA GLY A 646 1.36 -4.67 28.87
C GLY A 646 0.58 -4.08 27.71
N PHE A 647 -0.15 -4.94 26.98
CA PHE A 647 -1.06 -4.50 25.93
C PHE A 647 -2.16 -3.58 26.47
N THR A 648 -2.67 -2.71 25.59
CA THR A 648 -3.71 -1.74 25.90
C THR A 648 -5.03 -2.46 26.16
N ASP A 649 -5.46 -3.30 25.20
CA ASP A 649 -6.63 -4.15 25.34
C ASP A 649 -6.48 -5.44 24.51
N PHE A 650 -5.85 -6.45 25.12
CA PHE A 650 -5.59 -7.73 24.47
C PHE A 650 -6.88 -8.46 24.07
N VAL A 651 -7.94 -8.35 24.86
CA VAL A 651 -9.19 -9.10 24.67
C VAL A 651 -9.92 -8.60 23.42
N ASN A 652 -9.96 -7.29 23.23
CA ASN A 652 -10.59 -6.66 22.07
C ASN A 652 -9.64 -6.51 20.86
N GLY A 653 -8.43 -7.05 20.94
CA GLY A 653 -7.47 -7.07 19.83
C GLY A 653 -6.66 -5.78 19.66
N ASP A 654 -6.62 -4.90 20.66
CA ASP A 654 -5.70 -3.77 20.72
C ASP A 654 -4.36 -4.19 21.34
N TYR A 655 -3.42 -4.52 20.46
CA TYR A 655 -2.07 -4.94 20.81
C TYR A 655 -1.08 -3.76 20.91
N SER A 656 -1.58 -2.52 21.02
CA SER A 656 -0.77 -1.37 21.43
C SER A 656 -0.12 -1.60 22.79
N LEU A 657 1.14 -1.21 22.98
CA LEU A 657 1.73 -1.23 24.32
C LEU A 657 1.31 0.00 25.11
N LYS A 658 0.97 -0.20 26.38
CA LYS A 658 0.83 0.88 27.36
C LYS A 658 2.16 1.60 27.54
N SER A 659 2.14 2.90 27.81
CA SER A 659 3.36 3.68 28.10
C SER A 659 4.13 3.17 29.32
N SER A 660 3.46 2.46 30.23
CA SER A 660 4.06 1.79 31.39
C SER A 660 4.73 0.45 31.05
N SER A 661 4.60 -0.04 29.81
CA SER A 661 5.25 -1.28 29.41
C SER A 661 6.77 -1.11 29.42
N VAL A 662 7.47 -2.07 30.00
CA VAL A 662 8.94 -2.13 29.95
C VAL A 662 9.49 -2.25 28.53
N PHE A 663 8.64 -2.62 27.57
CA PHE A 663 8.98 -2.73 26.16
C PHE A 663 8.71 -1.45 25.36
N TYR A 664 8.01 -0.47 25.95
CA TYR A 664 7.63 0.79 25.29
C TYR A 664 8.86 1.63 24.90
N THR A 665 9.96 1.53 25.67
CA THR A 665 11.18 2.33 25.51
C THR A 665 12.32 1.62 24.78
N LEU A 666 12.12 0.40 24.27
CA LEU A 666 13.15 -0.33 23.52
C LEU A 666 13.51 0.40 22.22
N LYS A 667 14.78 0.78 22.07
CA LYS A 667 15.30 1.53 20.92
C LYS A 667 16.67 0.99 20.48
N ALA A 668 16.70 -0.20 19.86
CA ALA A 668 17.93 -0.61 19.19
C ALA A 668 18.18 0.27 17.96
N PRO A 669 19.43 0.70 17.70
CA PRO A 669 19.80 1.39 16.46
C PRO A 669 19.43 0.56 15.23
N LEU A 670 18.91 1.22 14.19
CA LEU A 670 18.63 0.56 12.93
C LEU A 670 19.92 0.36 12.12
N PRO A 671 20.02 -0.71 11.28
CA PRO A 671 21.16 -0.90 10.41
C PRO A 671 21.42 0.28 9.48
N ALA A 672 22.68 0.47 9.07
CA ALA A 672 23.08 1.55 8.17
C ALA A 672 22.29 1.50 6.84
N GLU A 673 22.00 0.30 6.33
CA GLU A 673 21.21 0.11 5.11
C GLU A 673 19.77 0.61 5.22
N VAL A 674 19.16 0.52 6.40
CA VAL A 674 17.81 1.03 6.69
C VAL A 674 17.84 2.55 6.80
N THR A 675 18.85 3.07 7.51
CA THR A 675 19.02 4.51 7.74
C THR A 675 19.35 5.25 6.43
N ALA A 676 20.23 4.70 5.59
CA ALA A 676 20.59 5.27 4.29
C ALA A 676 19.40 5.40 3.32
N ARG A 677 18.35 4.59 3.53
CA ARG A 677 17.11 4.60 2.74
C ARG A 677 16.00 5.43 3.38
N SER A 678 16.27 6.08 4.52
CA SER A 678 15.29 6.84 5.30
C SER A 678 14.05 6.00 5.68
N LEU A 679 14.25 4.71 5.95
CA LEU A 679 13.19 3.77 6.35
C LEU A 679 13.07 3.70 7.87
N THR A 680 13.04 4.84 8.53
CA THR A 680 12.92 4.93 9.99
C THR A 680 11.46 5.08 10.40
N PRO A 681 10.99 4.42 11.48
CA PRO A 681 9.73 4.77 12.12
C PRO A 681 9.80 6.24 12.52
N SER A 682 8.87 7.06 12.03
CA SER A 682 8.79 8.49 12.30
C SER A 682 8.63 8.75 13.80
N GLY A 683 9.64 9.27 14.49
CA GLY A 683 9.54 10.01 15.78
C GLY A 683 8.93 9.33 17.01
N ASP A 684 8.17 8.26 16.86
CA ASP A 684 7.41 7.59 17.90
C ASP A 684 8.25 6.47 18.53
N PRO A 685 8.00 6.14 19.81
CA PRO A 685 8.55 4.93 20.40
C PRO A 685 8.24 3.75 19.48
N VAL A 686 9.26 2.91 19.30
CA VAL A 686 9.30 1.72 18.43
C VAL A 686 8.07 0.82 18.59
N MET A 687 7.46 0.88 19.78
CA MET A 687 6.27 0.13 20.17
C MET A 687 5.16 1.04 20.74
N GLY A 688 5.00 2.26 20.23
CA GLY A 688 3.90 3.18 20.54
C GLY A 688 2.51 2.59 20.26
N PRO A 689 1.41 3.32 20.52
CA PRO A 689 0.07 2.79 20.28
C PRO A 689 -0.11 2.44 18.79
N PHE A 690 -0.19 1.14 18.50
CA PHE A 690 -0.67 0.62 17.24
C PHE A 690 -2.18 0.55 17.36
N LYS A 691 -2.88 1.63 16.98
CA LYS A 691 -4.32 1.51 16.78
C LYS A 691 -4.54 0.68 15.53
N ALA A 692 -5.41 -0.33 15.62
CA ALA A 692 -5.95 -0.96 14.43
C ALA A 692 -6.36 0.15 13.45
N PRO A 693 -6.07 0.01 12.13
CA PRO A 693 -6.46 1.01 11.16
C PRO A 693 -7.93 1.37 11.36
N ALA A 694 -8.26 2.66 11.34
CA ALA A 694 -9.65 3.08 11.29
C ALA A 694 -10.24 2.44 10.02
N LEU A 695 -11.12 1.46 10.20
CA LEU A 695 -11.72 0.77 9.07
C LEU A 695 -12.55 1.79 8.27
N PRO A 696 -12.48 1.75 6.93
CA PRO A 696 -13.18 2.68 6.05
C PRO A 696 -14.69 2.79 6.31
#